data_AF-A0A1C4TLQ0-F1
#
_entry.id   AF-A0A1C4TLQ0-F1
#
_cell.length_a   1.000
_cell.length_b   1.000
_cell.length_c   1.000
_cell.angle_alpha   90.00
_cell.angle_beta   90.00
_cell.angle_gamma   90.00
#
_symmetry.space_group_name_H-M   'P 1'
#
loop_
_entity.id
_entity.type
_entity.pdbx_description
1 polymer ?
#
loop_
_entity_poly.entity_id
_entity_poly.type
_entity_poly.pdbx_seq_one_letter_code
_entity_poly.pdbx_strand_id
1 'polypeptide(L)'
;MTVAEHHLAPLSAAETGELAAGLLGVQAVPEEFADRLHRWTGGLPYVVEEVMCGWPGSTQCPDGVVGEPPLPASVRRVVVERLRGLPPAARQVVAAAAVLGEPAPVELLRSVAGLGEPETRRALAAALREGVLHGPFRDGGYAFPYGLARRAAYEAVAEPERPVLHLRAARSLARHTSPYPLAGMAGHYRRAGRPVQAARCLEAAADRAAGLGDAGTAAAHYLDALRDGPSPEARDRIALKLARVAPNARPGPQVPAALRQVLGRHSLGPGPSGEIRLLLGLLLRNQSGSGLEALEEIARAVPDLLVVSTGQAARALAITAIPSLKGWPVGEHRRLLAEAERLLPGVEEEDLRSAVLANRATALALMGDPTAWEAVADLPDTLTGEAAARVYANLAGAANSLGHPRRARAFQARAWQAVRTNHAPYLEAFVETTDVVAAFTRGRWQGLLGRAERAETQYQDVPDFHAEALLVCGLLRLHTKGQTDVARRLLERAVRTTALDTGVVLTAAAAAVARVHLAAGRPSRAVQAVEEALRHVRRTGAWVWATALVPPAVEALIRDGRPGEAHRLGAELAAGIADRDAPAARAALLTCRALLTATDAPQSGQAPSDALYASAADEWTRLDRPYEAAYVKEARGLHLLASGVPGGRTVLHEAIAAYQGIDAVWDVLRCQRELREHGQTTVRRPGALGYGDHLSPRERAVAHLASLGLSNREIARELVLSHRTVEHHVARALRKLGVSSRTEIGSHLGR
;
A
#
# COMPACT_ATOMS: atom_id res chain seq x y z
N MET A 1 62.40 12.62 42.36
CA MET A 1 61.55 11.88 41.40
C MET A 1 60.35 12.74 41.09
N THR A 2 60.28 13.31 39.90
CA THR A 2 59.11 14.07 39.43
C THR A 2 58.18 13.05 38.78
N VAL A 3 57.04 12.77 39.39
CA VAL A 3 56.01 11.93 38.76
C VAL A 3 55.30 12.79 37.73
N ALA A 4 55.46 12.45 36.45
CA ALA A 4 54.67 13.05 35.38
C ALA A 4 53.36 12.27 35.25
N GLU A 5 52.24 12.93 35.53
CA GLU A 5 50.90 12.37 35.35
C GLU A 5 50.40 12.74 33.95
N HIS A 6 50.12 11.74 33.13
CA HIS A 6 49.56 11.91 31.78
C HIS A 6 48.07 11.58 31.81
N HIS A 7 47.22 12.58 31.59
CA HIS A 7 45.77 12.38 31.46
C HIS A 7 45.42 11.95 30.03
N LEU A 8 44.93 10.72 29.88
CA LEU A 8 44.41 10.22 28.60
C LEU A 8 42.92 10.58 28.47
N ALA A 9 42.55 11.15 27.33
CA ALA A 9 41.15 11.40 27.01
C ALA A 9 40.46 10.10 26.54
N PRO A 10 39.15 9.93 26.76
CA PRO A 10 38.39 8.86 26.13
C PRO A 10 38.41 8.96 24.60
N LEU A 11 38.19 7.84 23.92
CA LEU A 11 38.05 7.80 22.47
C LEU A 11 36.85 8.63 22.01
N SER A 12 36.97 9.31 20.89
CA SER A 12 35.85 9.90 20.16
C SER A 12 34.91 8.83 19.61
N ALA A 13 33.74 9.23 19.12
CA ALA A 13 32.79 8.30 18.49
C ALA A 13 33.41 7.60 17.26
N ALA A 14 34.19 8.31 16.44
CA ALA A 14 34.90 7.75 15.30
C ALA A 14 35.95 6.71 15.74
N GLU A 15 36.81 7.06 16.71
CA GLU A 15 37.83 6.13 17.25
C GLU A 15 37.19 4.93 17.97
N THR A 16 36.02 5.11 18.59
CA THR A 16 35.22 4.01 19.15
C THR A 16 34.72 3.06 18.06
N GLY A 17 34.31 3.62 16.91
CA GLY A 17 33.94 2.86 15.72
C GLY A 17 35.12 2.09 15.13
N GLU A 18 36.31 2.70 15.06
CA GLU A 18 37.55 2.05 14.61
C GLU A 18 37.94 0.89 15.51
N LEU A 19 37.90 1.07 16.83
CA LEU A 19 38.15 0.00 17.80
C LEU A 19 37.15 -1.15 17.62
N ALA A 20 35.85 -0.84 17.49
CA ALA A 20 34.82 -1.84 17.27
C ALA A 20 35.01 -2.60 15.95
N ALA A 21 35.38 -1.90 14.87
CA ALA A 21 35.68 -2.49 13.57
C ALA A 21 36.87 -3.46 13.65
N GLY A 22 37.93 -3.07 14.36
CA GLY A 22 39.09 -3.91 14.63
C GLY A 22 38.75 -5.18 15.41
N LEU A 23 37.90 -5.08 16.44
CA LEU A 23 37.43 -6.23 17.23
C LEU A 23 36.53 -7.18 16.42
N LEU A 24 35.75 -6.66 15.46
CA LEU A 24 34.87 -7.43 14.58
C LEU A 24 35.58 -8.00 13.34
N GLY A 25 36.80 -7.55 13.03
CA GLY A 25 37.51 -7.91 11.81
C GLY A 25 36.91 -7.32 10.53
N VAL A 26 36.19 -6.20 10.63
CA VAL A 26 35.59 -5.48 9.49
C VAL A 26 36.35 -4.17 9.24
N GLN A 27 36.22 -3.61 8.03
CA GLN A 27 36.91 -2.36 7.67
C GLN A 27 36.34 -1.13 8.39
N ALA A 28 35.02 -1.09 8.64
CA ALA A 28 34.33 -0.02 9.34
C ALA A 28 32.98 -0.51 9.88
N VAL A 29 32.43 0.23 10.84
CA VAL A 29 31.06 0.07 11.33
C VAL A 29 30.21 1.31 10.96
N PRO A 30 28.86 1.20 10.88
CA PRO A 30 28.01 2.36 10.64
C PRO A 30 28.21 3.47 11.68
N GLU A 31 28.19 4.73 11.24
CA GLU A 31 28.39 5.91 12.10
C GLU A 31 27.36 5.95 13.25
N GLU A 32 26.10 5.66 12.96
CA GLU A 32 25.04 5.62 13.99
C GLU A 32 25.31 4.55 15.06
N PHE A 33 25.91 3.42 14.67
CA PHE A 33 26.31 2.38 15.62
C PHE A 33 27.49 2.84 16.47
N ALA A 34 28.51 3.46 15.87
CA ALA A 34 29.66 4.01 16.58
C ALA A 34 29.23 5.08 17.61
N ASP A 35 28.32 5.97 17.24
CA ASP A 35 27.73 6.98 18.12
C ASP A 35 26.99 6.37 19.32
N ARG A 36 26.17 5.34 19.07
CA ARG A 36 25.44 4.63 20.14
C ARG A 36 26.40 3.91 21.07
N LEU A 37 27.37 3.20 20.51
CA LEU A 37 28.38 2.49 21.26
C LEU A 37 29.18 3.45 22.13
N HIS A 38 29.64 4.56 21.58
CA HIS A 38 30.30 5.63 22.32
C HIS A 38 29.40 6.17 23.45
N ARG A 39 28.10 6.41 23.22
CA ARG A 39 27.18 6.86 24.31
C ARG A 39 27.04 5.82 25.42
N TRP A 40 27.04 4.53 25.09
CA TRP A 40 26.94 3.46 26.08
C TRP A 40 28.22 3.28 26.90
N THR A 41 29.39 3.41 26.26
CA THR A 41 30.69 3.07 26.84
C THR A 41 31.52 4.28 27.30
N GLY A 42 31.18 5.48 26.83
CA GLY A 42 31.92 6.72 27.06
C GLY A 42 33.24 6.77 26.31
N GLY A 43 33.41 5.98 25.25
CA GLY A 43 34.68 5.89 24.52
C GLY A 43 35.82 5.25 25.33
N LEU A 44 35.50 4.52 26.41
CA LEU A 44 36.51 3.83 27.20
C LEU A 44 36.90 2.51 26.51
N PRO A 45 38.16 2.32 26.06
CA PRO A 45 38.56 1.15 25.28
C PRO A 45 38.19 -0.18 25.94
N TYR A 46 38.44 -0.30 27.24
CA TYR A 46 38.08 -1.48 28.03
C TYR A 46 36.58 -1.79 28.03
N VAL A 47 35.73 -0.76 28.15
CA VAL A 47 34.27 -0.94 28.19
C VAL A 47 33.74 -1.29 26.80
N VAL A 48 34.33 -0.73 25.75
CA VAL A 48 34.04 -1.08 24.35
C VAL A 48 34.35 -2.55 24.10
N GLU A 49 35.52 -3.02 24.49
CA GLU A 49 35.93 -4.42 24.34
C GLU A 49 34.97 -5.38 25.07
N GLU A 50 34.67 -5.11 26.34
CA GLU A 50 33.76 -5.93 27.15
C GLU A 50 32.33 -5.99 26.57
N VAL A 51 31.84 -4.88 26.00
CA VAL A 51 30.54 -4.83 25.33
C VAL A 51 30.55 -5.65 24.04
N MET A 52 31.61 -5.53 23.23
CA MET A 52 31.74 -6.25 21.96
C MET A 52 31.93 -7.75 22.17
N CYS A 53 32.72 -8.17 23.16
CA CYS A 53 32.90 -9.58 23.52
C CYS A 53 31.62 -10.23 24.05
N GLY A 54 30.77 -9.46 24.74
CA GLY A 54 29.52 -9.94 25.34
C GLY A 54 28.28 -9.84 24.44
N TRP A 55 28.40 -9.30 23.21
CA TRP A 55 27.25 -9.02 22.34
C TRP A 55 26.75 -10.29 21.61
N PRO A 56 25.44 -10.62 21.63
CA PRO A 56 24.90 -11.75 20.88
C PRO A 56 25.10 -11.57 19.37
N GLY A 57 25.86 -12.45 18.71
CA GLY A 57 26.19 -12.34 17.28
C GLY A 57 27.47 -11.57 16.97
N SER A 58 28.44 -11.54 17.91
CA SER A 58 29.73 -10.83 17.91
C SER A 58 30.67 -11.02 16.70
N THR A 59 30.23 -11.67 15.63
CA THR A 59 30.98 -11.92 14.39
C THR A 59 30.41 -11.19 13.17
N GLN A 60 29.32 -10.43 13.32
CA GLN A 60 28.72 -9.66 12.22
C GLN A 60 28.44 -8.21 12.64
N CYS A 61 28.67 -7.28 11.71
CA CYS A 61 28.27 -5.88 11.87
C CYS A 61 26.73 -5.81 11.87
N PRO A 62 26.08 -5.19 12.88
CA PRO A 62 24.63 -5.14 12.92
C PRO A 62 24.05 -4.27 11.79
N ASP A 63 23.14 -4.83 10.99
CA ASP A 63 22.31 -4.05 10.06
C ASP A 63 21.06 -3.52 10.79
N GLY A 64 20.96 -2.20 10.98
CA GLY A 64 19.77 -1.51 11.48
C GLY A 64 19.83 -0.97 12.92
N VAL A 65 18.66 -0.72 13.53
CA VAL A 65 18.54 -0.11 14.86
C VAL A 65 18.93 -1.12 15.94
N VAL A 66 20.18 -1.07 16.37
CA VAL A 66 20.73 -1.93 17.44
C VAL A 66 20.18 -1.52 18.81
N GLY A 67 19.62 -2.48 19.56
CA GLY A 67 19.18 -2.29 20.95
C GLY A 67 20.35 -2.09 21.93
N GLU A 68 20.09 -1.65 23.16
CA GLU A 68 21.15 -1.44 24.17
C GLU A 68 21.85 -2.76 24.57
N PRO A 69 23.20 -2.78 24.73
CA PRO A 69 23.95 -3.99 25.08
C PRO A 69 23.52 -4.62 26.41
N PRO A 70 23.81 -5.91 26.61
CA PRO A 70 23.85 -6.47 27.96
C PRO A 70 24.92 -5.74 28.78
N LEU A 71 24.63 -5.43 30.04
CA LEU A 71 25.61 -4.81 30.95
C LEU A 71 26.71 -5.81 31.30
N PRO A 72 28.00 -5.57 30.94
CA PRO A 72 29.07 -6.50 31.26
C PRO A 72 29.31 -6.63 32.78
N ALA A 73 29.59 -7.85 33.25
CA ALA A 73 29.80 -8.13 34.67
C ALA A 73 31.00 -7.37 35.24
N SER A 74 32.05 -7.19 34.42
CA SER A 74 33.24 -6.38 34.69
C SER A 74 32.88 -4.91 34.99
N VAL A 75 32.13 -4.28 34.10
CA VAL A 75 31.66 -2.89 34.23
C VAL A 75 30.78 -2.75 35.47
N ARG A 76 29.84 -3.69 35.67
CA ARG A 76 29.01 -3.73 36.89
C ARG A 76 29.87 -3.78 38.15
N ARG A 77 30.88 -4.65 38.20
CA ARG A 77 31.78 -4.80 39.37
C ARG A 77 32.55 -3.52 39.66
N VAL A 78 33.15 -2.90 38.64
CA VAL A 78 33.92 -1.65 38.80
C VAL A 78 33.05 -0.53 39.34
N VAL A 79 31.84 -0.34 38.78
CA VAL A 79 30.92 0.70 39.24
C VAL A 79 30.47 0.42 40.66
N VAL A 80 30.03 -0.80 40.98
CA VAL A 80 29.59 -1.17 42.33
C VAL A 80 30.69 -0.98 43.37
N GLU A 81 31.95 -1.27 43.04
CA GLU A 81 33.07 -1.06 43.95
C GLU A 81 33.30 0.43 44.23
N ARG A 82 33.25 1.30 43.22
CA ARG A 82 33.29 2.76 43.41
C ARG A 82 32.12 3.24 44.27
N LEU A 83 30.92 2.69 44.09
CA LEU A 83 29.77 3.04 44.92
C LEU A 83 29.95 2.64 46.39
N ARG A 84 30.62 1.51 46.70
CA ARG A 84 30.90 1.09 48.08
C ARG A 84 31.81 2.06 48.82
N GLY A 85 32.80 2.64 48.13
CA GLY A 85 33.71 3.64 48.69
C GLY A 85 33.05 4.99 49.01
N LEU A 86 31.86 5.27 48.46
CA LEU A 86 31.17 6.54 48.68
C LEU A 86 30.48 6.61 50.06
N PRO A 87 30.49 7.78 50.72
CA PRO A 87 29.66 8.03 51.90
C PRO A 87 28.17 7.78 51.62
N PRO A 88 27.35 7.43 52.62
CA PRO A 88 25.92 7.15 52.43
C PRO A 88 25.16 8.25 51.68
N ALA A 89 25.40 9.52 52.01
CA ALA A 89 24.77 10.66 51.33
C ALA A 89 25.20 10.79 49.86
N ALA A 90 26.46 10.47 49.54
CA ALA A 90 26.95 10.45 48.15
C ALA A 90 26.31 9.33 47.34
N ARG A 91 26.12 8.14 47.93
CA ARG A 91 25.36 7.05 47.29
C ARG A 91 23.93 7.46 46.97
N GLN A 92 23.27 8.24 47.83
CA GLN A 92 21.92 8.75 47.57
C GLN A 92 21.87 9.75 46.40
N VAL A 93 22.86 10.65 46.29
CA VAL A 93 22.98 11.57 45.14
C VAL A 93 23.24 10.81 43.84
N VAL A 94 24.10 9.78 43.88
CA VAL A 94 24.38 8.94 42.71
C VAL A 94 23.14 8.12 42.31
N ALA A 95 22.40 7.57 43.27
CA ALA A 95 21.13 6.88 43.01
C ALA A 95 20.09 7.83 42.39
N ALA A 96 20.02 9.07 42.86
CA ALA A 96 19.17 10.11 42.27
C ALA A 96 19.54 10.42 40.81
N ALA A 97 20.84 10.60 40.51
CA ALA A 97 21.32 10.78 39.14
C ALA A 97 21.01 9.57 38.26
N ALA A 98 21.14 8.35 38.81
CA ALA A 98 20.94 7.12 38.05
C ALA A 98 19.46 6.94 37.64
N VAL A 99 18.57 7.35 38.54
CA VAL A 99 17.11 7.36 38.34
C VAL A 99 16.68 8.43 37.33
N LEU A 100 17.28 9.63 37.38
CA LEU A 100 16.93 10.75 36.49
C LEU A 100 17.31 10.51 35.04
N GLY A 101 18.38 9.73 34.78
CA GLY A 101 18.69 9.30 33.41
C GLY A 101 19.56 10.27 32.63
N GLU A 102 19.31 11.57 32.81
CA GLU A 102 19.88 12.71 32.06
C GLU A 102 20.69 13.64 32.98
N PRO A 103 21.55 14.53 32.43
CA PRO A 103 22.23 15.55 33.21
C PRO A 103 21.25 16.40 34.02
N ALA A 104 21.47 16.46 35.33
CA ALA A 104 20.54 17.08 36.27
C ALA A 104 21.22 18.16 37.13
N PRO A 105 20.59 19.33 37.33
CA PRO A 105 21.13 20.36 38.21
C PRO A 105 21.11 19.90 39.68
N VAL A 106 21.92 20.54 40.52
CA VAL A 106 22.10 20.15 41.92
C VAL A 106 20.79 20.19 42.71
N GLU A 107 19.89 21.10 42.40
CA GLU A 107 18.57 21.24 43.02
C GLU A 107 17.68 20.02 42.76
N LEU A 108 17.73 19.50 41.52
CA LEU A 108 16.98 18.32 41.14
C LEU A 108 17.55 17.06 41.82
N LEU A 109 18.88 16.92 41.81
CA LEU A 109 19.57 15.84 42.52
C LEU A 109 19.27 15.85 44.02
N ARG A 110 19.33 17.02 44.66
CA ARG A 110 18.98 17.24 46.08
C ARG A 110 17.57 16.74 46.38
N SER A 111 16.61 17.19 45.59
CA SER A 111 15.18 16.90 45.79
C SER A 111 14.88 15.41 45.60
N VAL A 112 15.54 14.73 44.67
CA VAL A 112 15.38 13.29 44.45
C VAL A 112 16.08 12.46 45.53
N ALA A 113 17.32 12.81 45.89
CA ALA A 113 18.06 12.16 46.96
C ALA A 113 17.35 12.31 48.33
N GLY A 114 16.62 13.42 48.53
CA GLY A 114 15.94 13.71 49.79
C GLY A 114 16.88 14.24 50.87
N LEU A 115 17.91 14.99 50.45
CA LEU A 115 18.96 15.51 51.31
C LEU A 115 18.82 17.02 51.56
N GLY A 116 19.43 17.50 52.64
CA GLY A 116 19.62 18.93 52.89
C GLY A 116 20.63 19.55 51.91
N GLU A 117 20.63 20.88 51.76
CA GLU A 117 21.56 21.57 50.86
C GLU A 117 23.04 21.37 51.23
N PRO A 118 23.47 21.57 52.49
CA PRO A 118 24.89 21.40 52.86
C PRO A 118 25.38 19.96 52.68
N GLU A 119 24.50 18.98 52.93
CA GLU A 119 24.79 17.56 52.75
C GLU A 119 24.90 17.19 51.27
N THR A 120 24.00 17.72 50.43
CA THR A 120 24.02 17.46 48.98
C THR A 120 25.29 18.00 48.35
N ARG A 121 25.74 19.22 48.72
CA ARG A 121 26.99 19.78 48.19
C ARG A 121 28.20 18.91 48.55
N ARG A 122 28.30 18.43 49.80
CA ARG A 122 29.38 17.50 50.22
C ARG A 122 29.29 16.15 49.50
N ALA A 123 28.08 15.61 49.37
CA ALA A 123 27.81 14.34 48.70
C ALA A 123 28.16 14.38 47.21
N LEU A 124 27.78 15.46 46.51
CA LEU A 124 28.11 15.67 45.11
C LEU A 124 29.62 15.85 44.91
N ALA A 125 30.29 16.63 45.77
CA ALA A 125 31.75 16.78 45.71
C ALA A 125 32.49 15.44 45.89
N ALA A 126 32.00 14.56 46.76
CA ALA A 126 32.55 13.21 46.89
C ALA A 126 32.31 12.35 45.63
N ALA A 127 31.10 12.39 45.05
CA ALA A 127 30.79 11.65 43.83
C ALA A 127 31.61 12.12 42.60
N LEU A 128 31.92 13.42 42.53
CA LEU A 128 32.81 14.00 41.52
C LEU A 128 34.27 13.56 41.73
N ARG A 129 34.76 13.59 42.98
CA ARG A 129 36.13 13.20 43.31
C ARG A 129 36.43 11.74 42.98
N GLU A 130 35.48 10.85 43.26
CA GLU A 130 35.59 9.43 42.93
C GLU A 130 35.28 9.11 41.45
N GLY A 131 35.02 10.14 40.62
CA GLY A 131 34.75 9.98 39.19
C GLY A 131 33.51 9.15 38.86
N VAL A 132 32.51 9.15 39.75
CA VAL A 132 31.24 8.44 39.55
C VAL A 132 30.25 9.31 38.76
N LEU A 133 30.21 10.60 39.07
CA LEU A 133 29.48 11.62 38.32
C LEU A 133 30.46 12.64 37.76
N HIS A 134 30.14 13.22 36.61
CA HIS A 134 30.88 14.30 35.97
C HIS A 134 29.98 15.53 35.78
N GLY A 135 30.60 16.69 35.58
CA GLY A 135 29.96 17.97 35.33
C GLY A 135 30.65 19.13 36.06
N PRO A 136 30.09 20.34 35.99
CA PRO A 136 28.86 20.66 35.27
C PRO A 136 29.03 20.57 33.75
N PHE A 137 28.03 20.01 33.05
CA PHE A 137 27.90 20.13 31.60
C PHE A 137 27.37 21.52 31.23
N ARG A 138 27.23 21.84 29.93
CA ARG A 138 26.87 23.19 29.43
C ARG A 138 25.63 23.81 30.10
N ASP A 139 24.69 22.99 30.58
CA ASP A 139 23.45 23.44 31.24
C ASP A 139 23.52 23.38 32.79
N GLY A 140 24.71 23.28 33.38
CA GLY A 140 24.90 23.20 34.83
C GLY A 140 24.55 21.84 35.46
N GLY A 141 24.20 20.85 34.64
CA GLY A 141 23.82 19.51 35.07
C GLY A 141 25.00 18.59 35.38
N TYR A 142 24.77 17.62 36.25
CA TYR A 142 25.71 16.54 36.59
C TYR A 142 25.11 15.20 36.15
N ALA A 143 25.94 14.34 35.57
CA ALA A 143 25.51 13.06 35.00
C ALA A 143 26.57 11.97 35.19
N PHE A 144 26.24 10.74 34.83
CA PHE A 144 27.22 9.69 34.66
C PHE A 144 28.06 9.95 33.42
N PRO A 145 29.33 9.49 33.40
CA PRO A 145 30.20 9.65 32.23
C PRO A 145 29.68 8.90 30.99
N TYR A 146 28.90 7.82 31.17
CA TYR A 146 28.34 7.01 30.08
C TYR A 146 27.15 6.15 30.53
N GLY A 147 26.36 5.68 29.55
CA GLY A 147 25.09 4.99 29.78
C GLY A 147 25.21 3.71 30.63
N LEU A 148 26.23 2.88 30.40
CA LEU A 148 26.41 1.63 31.14
C LEU A 148 26.80 1.85 32.61
N ALA A 149 27.58 2.89 32.93
CA ALA A 149 27.86 3.24 34.33
C ALA A 149 26.59 3.67 35.06
N ARG A 150 25.74 4.48 34.41
CA ARG A 150 24.41 4.84 34.94
C ARG A 150 23.57 3.61 35.20
N ARG A 151 23.50 2.69 34.24
CA ARG A 151 22.72 1.45 34.36
C ARG A 151 23.24 0.56 35.49
N ALA A 152 24.56 0.38 35.62
CA ALA A 152 25.16 -0.36 36.72
C ALA A 152 24.81 0.26 38.08
N ALA A 153 24.86 1.59 38.19
CA ALA A 153 24.46 2.29 39.41
C ALA A 153 22.95 2.16 39.69
N TYR A 154 22.10 2.24 38.66
CA TYR A 154 20.66 2.04 38.79
C TYR A 154 20.31 0.61 39.22
N GLU A 155 20.97 -0.41 38.65
CA GLU A 155 20.82 -1.82 39.03
C GLU A 155 21.34 -2.10 40.45
N ALA A 156 22.27 -1.29 40.97
CA ALA A 156 22.76 -1.39 42.35
C ALA A 156 21.80 -0.77 43.39
N VAL A 157 20.88 0.11 42.98
CA VAL A 157 19.83 0.63 43.87
C VAL A 157 18.92 -0.53 44.28
N ALA A 158 18.67 -0.66 45.58
CA ALA A 158 17.78 -1.69 46.11
C ALA A 158 16.38 -1.58 45.49
N GLU A 159 15.79 -2.71 45.12
CA GLU A 159 14.50 -2.74 44.41
C GLU A 159 13.40 -1.92 45.13
N PRO A 160 13.22 -2.01 46.46
CA PRO A 160 12.20 -1.22 47.16
C PRO A 160 12.42 0.30 47.13
N GLU A 161 13.66 0.75 46.92
CA GLU A 161 14.00 2.17 46.87
C GLU A 161 13.77 2.79 45.48
N ARG A 162 13.83 1.99 44.40
CA ARG A 162 13.69 2.51 43.03
C ARG A 162 12.34 3.19 42.79
N PRO A 163 11.18 2.61 43.17
CA PRO A 163 9.89 3.29 43.01
C PRO A 163 9.81 4.60 43.81
N VAL A 164 10.43 4.66 44.99
CA VAL A 164 10.46 5.86 45.84
C VAL A 164 11.26 6.98 45.16
N LEU A 165 12.44 6.67 44.65
CA LEU A 165 13.27 7.64 43.94
C LEU A 165 12.60 8.09 42.64
N HIS A 166 11.96 7.20 41.89
CA HIS A 166 11.19 7.57 40.70
C HIS A 166 10.00 8.50 41.04
N LEU A 167 9.29 8.25 42.14
CA LEU A 167 8.22 9.14 42.58
C LEU A 167 8.76 10.54 42.94
N ARG A 168 9.91 10.60 43.61
CA ARG A 168 10.58 11.88 43.92
C ARG A 168 11.06 12.57 42.64
N ALA A 169 11.60 11.84 41.67
CA ALA A 169 12.03 12.37 40.37
C ALA A 169 10.86 13.04 39.64
N ALA A 170 9.75 12.32 39.46
CA ALA A 170 8.55 12.87 38.81
C ALA A 170 8.05 14.15 39.49
N ARG A 171 7.97 14.16 40.83
CA ARG A 171 7.54 15.33 41.62
C ARG A 171 8.55 16.49 41.61
N SER A 172 9.82 16.19 41.41
CA SER A 172 10.88 17.21 41.41
C SER A 172 11.01 17.87 40.05
N LEU A 173 10.86 17.12 38.96
CA LEU A 173 10.73 17.67 37.60
C LEU A 173 9.54 18.63 37.49
N ALA A 174 8.40 18.27 38.10
CA ALA A 174 7.21 19.13 38.17
C ALA A 174 7.42 20.46 38.93
N ARG A 175 8.47 20.55 39.77
CA ARG A 175 8.74 21.74 40.60
C ARG A 175 9.86 22.62 40.08
N HIS A 176 10.86 22.03 39.42
CA HIS A 176 12.12 22.73 39.10
C HIS A 176 12.40 22.84 37.60
N THR A 177 11.52 22.31 36.74
CA THR A 177 11.74 22.32 35.28
C THR A 177 10.56 22.98 34.57
N SER A 178 10.87 23.95 33.70
CA SER A 178 9.90 24.62 32.83
C SER A 178 10.48 24.73 31.41
N PRO A 179 9.74 24.33 30.36
CA PRO A 179 8.42 23.69 30.40
C PRO A 179 8.48 22.28 30.99
N TYR A 180 7.37 21.80 31.55
CA TYR A 180 7.31 20.47 32.16
C TYR A 180 7.68 19.36 31.15
N PRO A 181 8.64 18.47 31.48
CA PRO A 181 9.03 17.34 30.63
C PRO A 181 8.05 16.17 30.81
N LEU A 182 6.83 16.34 30.32
CA LEU A 182 5.67 15.47 30.60
C LEU A 182 5.91 13.99 30.27
N ALA A 183 6.52 13.67 29.13
CA ALA A 183 6.83 12.28 28.76
C ALA A 183 7.87 11.64 29.71
N GLY A 184 8.90 12.39 30.12
CA GLY A 184 9.89 11.94 31.10
C GLY A 184 9.28 11.71 32.48
N MET A 185 8.41 12.63 32.91
CA MET A 185 7.64 12.49 34.16
C MET A 185 6.76 11.24 34.15
N ALA A 186 6.09 10.94 33.02
CA ALA A 186 5.29 9.73 32.89
C ALA A 186 6.13 8.46 33.04
N GLY A 187 7.31 8.42 32.42
CA GLY A 187 8.26 7.31 32.55
C GLY A 187 8.70 7.04 34.00
N HIS A 188 8.82 8.08 34.82
CA HIS A 188 9.09 7.94 36.25
C HIS A 188 7.85 7.50 37.04
N TYR A 189 6.67 8.06 36.79
CA TYR A 189 5.44 7.61 37.46
C TYR A 189 5.14 6.13 37.18
N ARG A 190 5.38 5.64 35.96
CA ARG A 190 5.23 4.22 35.62
C ARG A 190 6.12 3.33 36.48
N ARG A 191 7.42 3.65 36.55
CA ARG A 191 8.41 2.92 37.39
C ARG A 191 8.16 3.07 38.89
N ALA A 192 7.42 4.10 39.30
CA ALA A 192 6.97 4.29 40.68
C ALA A 192 5.67 3.54 41.02
N GLY A 193 5.08 2.76 40.10
CA GLY A 193 3.79 2.11 40.33
C GLY A 193 2.64 3.12 40.46
N ARG A 194 2.68 4.20 39.67
CA ARG A 194 1.69 5.29 39.64
C ARG A 194 1.07 5.45 38.24
N PRO A 195 0.36 4.42 37.74
CA PRO A 195 -0.19 4.37 36.38
C PRO A 195 -1.10 5.56 36.04
N VAL A 196 -1.97 5.96 36.97
CA VAL A 196 -2.91 7.07 36.76
C VAL A 196 -2.18 8.40 36.56
N GLN A 197 -1.11 8.66 37.32
CA GLN A 197 -0.29 9.85 37.15
C GLN A 197 0.51 9.81 35.85
N ALA A 198 1.04 8.63 35.47
CA ALA A 198 1.74 8.46 34.20
C ALA A 198 0.84 8.76 33.00
N ALA A 199 -0.37 8.19 32.99
CA ALA A 199 -1.36 8.42 31.95
C ALA A 199 -1.78 9.90 31.85
N ARG A 200 -1.94 10.61 32.98
CA ARG A 200 -2.22 12.06 32.99
C ARG A 200 -1.09 12.88 32.36
N CYS A 201 0.16 12.54 32.66
CA CYS A 201 1.31 13.20 32.04
C CYS A 201 1.39 12.94 30.54
N LEU A 202 1.13 11.70 30.10
CA LEU A 202 1.09 11.35 28.67
C LEU A 202 -0.07 12.02 27.94
N GLU A 203 -1.27 12.08 28.54
CA GLU A 203 -2.40 12.83 27.98
C GLU A 203 -2.02 14.30 27.76
N ALA A 204 -1.41 14.96 28.75
CA ALA A 204 -0.98 16.34 28.61
C ALA A 204 0.16 16.52 27.57
N ALA A 205 1.06 15.54 27.45
CA ALA A 205 2.10 15.54 26.42
C ALA A 205 1.48 15.42 25.01
N ALA A 206 0.49 14.54 24.87
CA ALA A 206 -0.26 14.33 23.65
C ALA A 206 -1.08 15.58 23.26
N ASP A 207 -1.75 16.21 24.23
CA ASP A 207 -2.48 17.48 24.02
C ASP A 207 -1.54 18.57 23.49
N ARG A 208 -0.33 18.68 24.06
CA ARG A 208 0.68 19.64 23.60
C ARG A 208 1.15 19.34 22.18
N ALA A 209 1.44 18.08 21.86
CA ALA A 209 1.85 17.67 20.52
C ALA A 209 0.74 17.94 19.48
N ALA A 210 -0.51 17.61 19.82
CA ALA A 210 -1.67 17.87 18.97
C ALA A 210 -1.86 19.38 18.73
N GLY A 211 -1.70 20.21 19.75
CA GLY A 211 -1.77 21.68 19.63
C GLY A 211 -0.67 22.29 18.76
N LEU A 212 0.46 21.59 18.57
CA LEU A 212 1.55 21.97 17.66
C LEU A 212 1.40 21.35 16.26
N GLY A 213 0.33 20.59 16.00
CA GLY A 213 0.09 19.91 14.73
C GLY A 213 0.86 18.59 14.54
N ASP A 214 1.60 18.12 15.56
CA ASP A 214 2.31 16.83 15.50
C ASP A 214 1.36 15.67 15.88
N ALA A 215 0.54 15.27 14.91
CA ALA A 215 -0.44 14.19 15.09
C ALA A 215 0.23 12.84 15.40
N GLY A 216 1.42 12.57 14.86
CA GLY A 216 2.16 11.33 15.06
C GLY A 216 2.57 11.15 16.52
N THR A 217 3.25 12.15 17.08
CA THR A 217 3.64 12.16 18.50
C THR A 217 2.43 12.16 19.42
N ALA A 218 1.38 12.92 19.08
CA ALA A 218 0.14 12.94 19.85
C ALA A 218 -0.52 11.54 19.93
N ALA A 219 -0.67 10.86 18.79
CA ALA A 219 -1.26 9.52 18.74
C ALA A 219 -0.43 8.50 19.54
N ALA A 220 0.90 8.56 19.46
CA ALA A 220 1.79 7.70 20.23
C ALA A 220 1.62 7.90 21.74
N HIS A 221 1.59 9.16 22.20
CA HIS A 221 1.41 9.46 23.62
C HIS A 221 0.02 9.11 24.15
N TYR A 222 -1.06 9.34 23.40
CA TYR A 222 -2.39 8.87 23.82
C TYR A 222 -2.46 7.34 23.89
N LEU A 223 -1.87 6.63 22.94
CA LEU A 223 -1.82 5.16 22.94
C LEU A 223 -1.09 4.64 24.17
N ASP A 224 0.06 5.22 24.52
CA ASP A 224 0.78 4.85 25.74
C ASP A 224 0.01 5.23 27.01
N ALA A 225 -0.70 6.35 27.00
CA ALA A 225 -1.56 6.73 28.12
C ALA A 225 -2.68 5.70 28.36
N LEU A 226 -3.27 5.12 27.29
CA LEU A 226 -4.26 4.05 27.41
C LEU A 226 -3.65 2.75 27.95
N ARG A 227 -2.42 2.41 27.54
CA ARG A 227 -1.69 1.23 28.02
C ARG A 227 -1.35 1.32 29.50
N ASP A 228 -1.09 2.53 30.00
CA ASP A 228 -0.77 2.77 31.41
C ASP A 228 -1.97 2.61 32.36
N GLY A 229 -3.16 2.23 31.87
CA GLY A 229 -4.31 1.94 32.74
C GLY A 229 -4.87 3.19 33.44
N PRO A 230 -5.37 4.18 32.69
CA PRO A 230 -6.00 5.37 33.26
C PRO A 230 -7.30 5.01 34.00
N SER A 231 -7.83 5.96 34.79
CA SER A 231 -9.18 5.82 35.37
C SER A 231 -10.23 5.65 34.25
N PRO A 232 -11.40 5.06 34.53
CA PRO A 232 -12.45 4.89 33.51
C PRO A 232 -12.78 6.18 32.76
N GLU A 233 -12.97 7.30 33.47
CA GLU A 233 -13.34 8.59 32.88
C GLU A 233 -12.20 9.16 32.02
N ALA A 234 -10.94 8.99 32.46
CA ALA A 234 -9.78 9.42 31.70
C ALA A 234 -9.56 8.55 30.47
N ARG A 235 -9.84 7.24 30.54
CA ARG A 235 -9.73 6.31 29.41
C ARG A 235 -10.61 6.74 28.25
N ASP A 236 -11.87 7.01 28.55
CA ASP A 236 -12.88 7.36 27.55
C ASP A 236 -12.51 8.70 26.87
N ARG A 237 -12.09 9.69 27.67
CA ARG A 237 -11.58 10.97 27.16
C ARG A 237 -10.33 10.82 26.30
N ILE A 238 -9.33 10.04 26.74
CA ILE A 238 -8.08 9.80 26.01
C ILE A 238 -8.37 9.06 24.70
N ALA A 239 -9.24 8.05 24.72
CA ALA A 239 -9.63 7.29 23.54
C ALA A 239 -10.29 8.18 22.49
N LEU A 240 -11.17 9.09 22.92
CA LEU A 240 -11.80 10.05 22.03
C LEU A 240 -10.77 11.02 21.42
N LYS A 241 -9.84 11.55 22.22
CA LYS A 241 -8.75 12.39 21.72
C LYS A 241 -7.84 11.65 20.72
N LEU A 242 -7.50 10.38 21.02
CA LEU A 242 -6.75 9.51 20.11
C LEU A 242 -7.49 9.31 18.79
N ALA A 243 -8.78 9.00 18.84
CA ALA A 243 -9.60 8.80 17.65
C ALA A 243 -9.63 10.04 16.75
N ARG A 244 -9.62 11.25 17.32
CA ARG A 244 -9.62 12.52 16.57
C ARG A 244 -8.29 12.82 15.88
N VAL A 245 -7.16 12.50 16.48
CA VAL A 245 -5.82 12.75 15.88
C VAL A 245 -5.36 11.63 14.94
N ALA A 246 -5.84 10.39 15.17
CA ALA A 246 -5.40 9.20 14.44
C ALA A 246 -5.50 9.33 12.90
N PRO A 247 -6.57 9.89 12.30
CA PRO A 247 -6.66 10.03 10.84
C PRO A 247 -5.52 10.84 10.22
N ASN A 248 -4.88 11.75 10.97
CA ASN A 248 -3.77 12.57 10.49
C ASN A 248 -2.40 12.02 10.89
N ALA A 249 -2.34 11.04 11.78
CA ALA A 249 -1.11 10.50 12.37
C ALA A 249 -0.55 9.27 11.63
N ARG A 250 -1.29 8.70 10.66
CA ARG A 250 -0.99 7.41 10.02
C ARG A 250 -0.56 6.31 11.00
N PRO A 251 -1.33 6.05 12.07
CA PRO A 251 -0.88 5.14 13.12
C PRO A 251 -0.84 3.70 12.63
N GLY A 252 0.08 2.92 13.20
CA GLY A 252 0.13 1.48 13.01
C GLY A 252 -1.09 0.74 13.58
N PRO A 253 -1.17 -0.60 13.39
CA PRO A 253 -2.34 -1.42 13.76
C PRO A 253 -2.68 -1.40 15.27
N GLN A 254 -1.78 -0.87 16.11
CA GLN A 254 -1.98 -0.77 17.55
C GLN A 254 -3.07 0.25 17.93
N VAL A 255 -3.26 1.32 17.16
CA VAL A 255 -4.29 2.32 17.45
C VAL A 255 -5.71 1.78 17.22
N PRO A 256 -6.05 1.18 16.07
CA PRO A 256 -7.33 0.50 15.89
C PRO A 256 -7.62 -0.54 16.99
N ALA A 257 -6.61 -1.34 17.37
CA ALA A 257 -6.76 -2.32 18.43
C ALA A 257 -7.09 -1.69 19.79
N ALA A 258 -6.41 -0.60 20.16
CA ALA A 258 -6.67 0.12 21.40
C ALA A 258 -8.08 0.75 21.43
N LEU A 259 -8.52 1.37 20.33
CA LEU A 259 -9.87 1.95 20.23
C LEU A 259 -10.96 0.87 20.36
N ARG A 260 -10.80 -0.28 19.70
CA ARG A 260 -11.70 -1.44 19.85
C ARG A 260 -11.75 -1.95 21.28
N GLN A 261 -10.60 -2.02 21.97
CA GLN A 261 -10.55 -2.45 23.37
C GLN A 261 -11.32 -1.50 24.29
N VAL A 262 -11.33 -0.19 24.01
CA VAL A 262 -12.10 0.78 24.79
C VAL A 262 -13.60 0.64 24.47
N LEU A 263 -13.97 0.52 23.19
CA LEU A 263 -15.36 0.30 22.75
C LEU A 263 -15.99 -0.99 23.31
N GLY A 264 -15.18 -2.02 23.60
CA GLY A 264 -15.64 -3.26 24.22
C GLY A 264 -15.96 -3.15 25.72
N ARG A 265 -15.66 -2.02 26.37
CA ARG A 265 -15.95 -1.78 27.78
C ARG A 265 -17.27 -1.00 27.90
N HIS A 266 -18.21 -1.49 28.70
CA HIS A 266 -19.54 -0.88 28.88
C HIS A 266 -19.56 0.44 29.68
N SER A 267 -18.51 1.27 29.60
CA SER A 267 -18.43 2.57 30.31
C SER A 267 -18.77 3.79 29.45
N LEU A 268 -18.71 3.66 28.12
CA LEU A 268 -18.93 4.78 27.21
C LEU A 268 -20.43 5.08 27.04
N GLY A 269 -20.79 6.36 27.16
CA GLY A 269 -22.09 6.85 26.70
C GLY A 269 -22.22 6.85 25.17
N PRO A 270 -23.44 7.01 24.63
CA PRO A 270 -23.71 6.89 23.19
C PRO A 270 -22.89 7.90 22.37
N GLY A 271 -22.79 9.16 22.78
CA GLY A 271 -22.03 10.17 22.02
C GLY A 271 -20.55 9.80 21.77
N PRO A 272 -19.74 9.62 22.82
CA PRO A 272 -18.34 9.19 22.67
C PRO A 272 -18.17 7.85 21.96
N SER A 273 -19.05 6.86 22.23
CA SER A 273 -19.02 5.56 21.53
C SER A 273 -19.22 5.73 20.03
N GLY A 274 -20.26 6.46 19.62
CA GLY A 274 -20.57 6.75 18.22
C GLY A 274 -19.44 7.50 17.52
N GLU A 275 -18.88 8.54 18.16
CA GLU A 275 -17.79 9.32 17.56
C GLU A 275 -16.51 8.49 17.39
N ILE A 276 -16.12 7.69 18.40
CA ILE A 276 -14.96 6.80 18.30
C ILE A 276 -15.16 5.78 17.17
N ARG A 277 -16.35 5.18 17.05
CA ARG A 277 -16.66 4.20 15.98
C ARG A 277 -16.59 4.82 14.58
N LEU A 278 -17.16 6.02 14.40
CA LEU A 278 -17.10 6.74 13.14
C LEU A 278 -15.64 7.04 12.75
N LEU A 279 -14.84 7.59 13.66
CA LEU A 279 -13.44 7.94 13.41
C LEU A 279 -12.56 6.71 13.21
N LEU A 280 -12.79 5.63 13.96
CA LEU A 280 -12.13 4.35 13.75
C LEU A 280 -12.46 3.77 12.37
N GLY A 281 -13.73 3.79 11.97
CA GLY A 281 -14.14 3.32 10.66
C GLY A 281 -13.50 4.12 9.53
N LEU A 282 -13.43 5.45 9.65
CA LEU A 282 -12.72 6.33 8.71
C LEU A 282 -11.21 6.03 8.65
N LEU A 283 -10.59 5.78 9.80
CA LEU A 283 -9.19 5.37 9.90
C LEU A 283 -8.95 4.05 9.15
N LEU A 284 -9.76 3.02 9.44
CA LEU A 284 -9.67 1.71 8.80
C LEU A 284 -9.87 1.82 7.28
N ARG A 285 -10.84 2.64 6.85
CA ARG A 285 -11.15 2.90 5.45
C ARG A 285 -9.96 3.50 4.71
N ASN A 286 -9.28 4.47 5.31
CA ASN A 286 -8.27 5.27 4.62
C ASN A 286 -6.85 4.71 4.75
N GLN A 287 -6.57 3.87 5.76
CA GLN A 287 -5.19 3.54 6.15
C GLN A 287 -4.92 2.05 6.42
N SER A 288 -5.91 1.24 6.80
CA SER A 288 -5.67 -0.14 7.24
C SER A 288 -6.04 -1.20 6.21
N GLY A 289 -6.70 -0.81 5.12
CA GLY A 289 -7.01 -1.70 4.01
C GLY A 289 -8.20 -2.64 4.22
N SER A 290 -8.94 -2.49 5.33
CA SER A 290 -10.08 -3.35 5.68
C SER A 290 -11.42 -2.67 5.33
N GLY A 291 -11.76 -2.64 4.04
CA GLY A 291 -12.95 -1.93 3.54
C GLY A 291 -14.27 -2.37 4.18
N LEU A 292 -14.48 -3.67 4.38
CA LEU A 292 -15.71 -4.20 5.00
C LEU A 292 -15.79 -3.89 6.50
N GLU A 293 -14.70 -4.11 7.24
CA GLU A 293 -14.64 -3.79 8.67
C GLU A 293 -14.87 -2.30 8.94
N ALA A 294 -14.32 -1.45 8.06
CA ALA A 294 -14.54 -0.01 8.13
C ALA A 294 -16.03 0.33 8.02
N LEU A 295 -16.75 -0.24 7.04
CA LEU A 295 -18.19 -0.03 6.88
C LEU A 295 -18.98 -0.53 8.09
N GLU A 296 -18.63 -1.70 8.64
CA GLU A 296 -19.28 -2.25 9.83
C GLU A 296 -19.12 -1.35 11.06
N GLU A 297 -17.93 -0.80 11.31
CA GLU A 297 -17.71 0.10 12.44
C GLU A 297 -18.50 1.41 12.29
N ILE A 298 -18.53 2.00 11.08
CA ILE A 298 -19.30 3.24 10.86
C ILE A 298 -20.81 2.96 10.99
N ALA A 299 -21.31 1.84 10.47
CA ALA A 299 -22.72 1.49 10.61
C ALA A 299 -23.12 1.27 12.09
N ARG A 300 -22.26 0.64 12.90
CA ARG A 300 -22.48 0.49 14.35
C ARG A 300 -22.48 1.82 15.11
N ALA A 301 -21.87 2.88 14.55
CA ALA A 301 -21.89 4.20 15.14
C ALA A 301 -23.26 4.89 15.05
N VAL A 302 -24.07 4.56 14.04
CA VAL A 302 -25.28 5.34 13.69
C VAL A 302 -26.29 5.42 14.83
N PRO A 303 -26.69 4.33 15.53
CA PRO A 303 -27.66 4.42 16.62
C PRO A 303 -27.17 5.31 17.77
N ASP A 304 -25.89 5.19 18.12
CA ASP A 304 -25.24 5.97 19.17
C ASP A 304 -25.15 7.47 18.79
N LEU A 305 -24.85 7.77 17.52
CA LEU A 305 -24.81 9.13 17.01
C LEU A 305 -26.20 9.78 16.94
N LEU A 306 -27.25 9.02 16.59
CA LEU A 306 -28.62 9.53 16.53
C LEU A 306 -29.13 10.06 17.88
N VAL A 307 -28.62 9.53 19.00
CA VAL A 307 -28.97 10.01 20.33
C VAL A 307 -28.43 11.43 20.58
N VAL A 308 -27.33 11.81 19.94
CA VAL A 308 -26.60 13.06 20.26
C VAL A 308 -26.54 14.08 19.13
N SER A 309 -26.61 13.67 17.87
CA SER A 309 -26.55 14.56 16.71
C SER A 309 -27.11 13.88 15.45
N THR A 310 -28.25 14.38 14.98
CA THR A 310 -28.85 14.01 13.69
C THR A 310 -27.87 14.24 12.53
N GLY A 311 -27.11 15.35 12.55
CA GLY A 311 -26.12 15.69 11.54
C GLY A 311 -24.98 14.68 11.45
N GLN A 312 -24.41 14.25 12.59
CA GLN A 312 -23.34 13.24 12.60
C GLN A 312 -23.85 11.87 12.16
N ALA A 313 -25.05 11.48 12.58
CA ALA A 313 -25.68 10.23 12.12
C ALA A 313 -25.93 10.24 10.61
N ALA A 314 -26.50 11.32 10.07
CA ALA A 314 -26.72 11.49 8.63
C ALA A 314 -25.39 11.44 7.86
N ARG A 315 -24.34 12.09 8.37
CA ARG A 315 -22.99 12.03 7.79
C ARG A 315 -22.41 10.62 7.80
N ALA A 316 -22.53 9.90 8.92
CA ALA A 316 -22.06 8.51 9.03
C ALA A 316 -22.77 7.59 8.01
N LEU A 317 -24.09 7.71 7.90
CA LEU A 317 -24.90 6.99 6.90
C LEU A 317 -24.45 7.31 5.48
N ALA A 318 -24.29 8.60 5.13
CA ALA A 318 -23.88 9.02 3.80
C ALA A 318 -22.46 8.56 3.42
N ILE A 319 -21.53 8.55 4.38
CA ILE A 319 -20.17 7.99 4.18
C ILE A 319 -20.24 6.49 3.91
N THR A 320 -21.05 5.75 4.68
CA THR A 320 -21.20 4.29 4.56
C THR A 320 -21.95 3.90 3.28
N ALA A 321 -22.76 4.81 2.74
CA ALA A 321 -23.45 4.63 1.47
C ALA A 321 -22.52 4.67 0.25
N ILE A 322 -21.24 5.03 0.39
CA ILE A 322 -20.27 4.97 -0.71
C ILE A 322 -19.92 3.50 -1.00
N PRO A 323 -20.27 2.95 -2.18
CA PRO A 323 -20.15 1.52 -2.46
C PRO A 323 -18.71 1.08 -2.79
N SER A 324 -18.43 -0.22 -2.66
CA SER A 324 -17.17 -0.86 -3.10
C SER A 324 -17.38 -2.32 -3.52
N LEU A 325 -16.60 -2.83 -4.49
CA LEU A 325 -16.62 -4.24 -4.93
C LEU A 325 -16.22 -5.23 -3.82
N LYS A 326 -15.43 -4.77 -2.84
CA LYS A 326 -15.04 -5.55 -1.67
C LYS A 326 -15.98 -5.34 -0.47
N GLY A 327 -17.01 -4.50 -0.63
CA GLY A 327 -18.00 -4.15 0.40
C GLY A 327 -19.31 -4.95 0.32
N TRP A 328 -20.39 -4.32 0.79
CA TRP A 328 -21.76 -4.87 0.79
C TRP A 328 -22.44 -4.79 -0.59
N PRO A 329 -23.61 -5.43 -0.76
CA PRO A 329 -24.44 -5.22 -1.95
C PRO A 329 -24.84 -3.76 -2.15
N VAL A 330 -24.88 -3.31 -3.41
CA VAL A 330 -25.30 -1.94 -3.79
C VAL A 330 -26.68 -1.60 -3.25
N GLY A 331 -27.58 -2.59 -3.11
CA GLY A 331 -28.89 -2.39 -2.50
C GLY A 331 -28.82 -1.89 -1.05
N GLU A 332 -27.84 -2.36 -0.27
CA GLU A 332 -27.65 -1.92 1.11
C GLU A 332 -27.11 -0.49 1.17
N HIS A 333 -26.15 -0.16 0.29
CA HIS A 333 -25.66 1.21 0.15
C HIS A 333 -26.77 2.20 -0.23
N ARG A 334 -27.71 1.79 -1.11
CA ARG A 334 -28.89 2.60 -1.46
C ARG A 334 -29.84 2.78 -0.27
N ARG A 335 -30.06 1.73 0.53
CA ARG A 335 -30.88 1.80 1.76
C ARG A 335 -30.30 2.80 2.75
N LEU A 336 -28.99 2.74 2.99
CA LEU A 336 -28.27 3.65 3.89
C LEU A 336 -28.33 5.10 3.38
N LEU A 337 -28.20 5.30 2.06
CA LEU A 337 -28.30 6.63 1.47
C LEU A 337 -29.69 7.23 1.68
N ALA A 338 -30.75 6.45 1.41
CA ALA A 338 -32.13 6.90 1.63
C ALA A 338 -32.39 7.23 3.11
N GLU A 339 -31.74 6.52 4.04
CA GLU A 339 -31.79 6.85 5.46
C GLU A 339 -31.10 8.18 5.78
N ALA A 340 -29.92 8.43 5.21
CA ALA A 340 -29.25 9.73 5.34
C ALA A 340 -30.10 10.89 4.79
N GLU A 341 -30.73 10.71 3.64
CA GLU A 341 -31.60 11.70 3.01
C GLU A 341 -32.83 12.03 3.87
N ARG A 342 -33.42 11.02 4.55
CA ARG A 342 -34.54 11.25 5.48
C ARG A 342 -34.15 12.09 6.68
N LEU A 343 -32.90 12.01 7.13
CA LEU A 343 -32.40 12.81 8.26
C LEU A 343 -32.02 14.24 7.85
N LEU A 344 -31.74 14.47 6.56
CA LEU A 344 -31.22 15.74 6.05
C LEU A 344 -32.05 16.98 6.40
N PRO A 345 -33.40 16.96 6.43
CA PRO A 345 -34.20 18.11 6.87
C PRO A 345 -33.99 18.50 8.34
N GLY A 346 -33.54 17.57 9.18
CA GLY A 346 -33.26 17.79 10.60
C GLY A 346 -31.78 18.09 10.91
N VAL A 347 -30.96 18.34 9.88
CA VAL A 347 -29.55 18.74 10.05
C VAL A 347 -29.45 20.26 9.99
N GLU A 348 -29.20 20.87 11.16
CA GLU A 348 -29.10 22.33 11.29
C GLU A 348 -27.69 22.85 10.97
N GLU A 349 -26.65 22.03 11.20
CA GLU A 349 -25.26 22.44 10.97
C GLU A 349 -24.90 22.41 9.49
N GLU A 350 -24.62 23.59 8.91
CA GLU A 350 -24.34 23.77 7.48
C GLU A 350 -23.15 22.91 6.98
N ASP A 351 -22.10 22.77 7.79
CA ASP A 351 -20.93 21.95 7.45
C ASP A 351 -21.29 20.46 7.34
N LEU A 352 -22.14 19.96 8.24
CA LEU A 352 -22.61 18.57 8.22
C LEU A 352 -23.58 18.34 7.07
N ARG A 353 -24.50 19.29 6.85
CA ARG A 353 -25.42 19.27 5.72
C ARG A 353 -24.66 19.21 4.39
N SER A 354 -23.66 20.06 4.22
CA SER A 354 -22.76 20.08 3.06
C SER A 354 -22.03 18.75 2.87
N ALA A 355 -21.50 18.18 3.95
CA ALA A 355 -20.82 16.88 3.91
C ALA A 355 -21.77 15.73 3.53
N VAL A 356 -23.02 15.74 3.98
CA VAL A 356 -24.03 14.74 3.61
C VAL A 356 -24.36 14.87 2.12
N LEU A 357 -24.61 16.07 1.62
CA LEU A 357 -24.89 16.33 0.19
C LEU A 357 -23.73 15.89 -0.72
N ALA A 358 -22.48 16.18 -0.33
CA ALA A 358 -21.28 15.76 -1.06
C ALA A 358 -21.15 14.23 -1.16
N ASN A 359 -21.37 13.53 -0.04
CA ASN A 359 -21.33 12.06 -0.02
C ASN A 359 -22.53 11.45 -0.76
N ARG A 360 -23.71 12.07 -0.71
CA ARG A 360 -24.89 11.68 -1.50
C ARG A 360 -24.60 11.72 -2.99
N ALA A 361 -24.11 12.85 -3.50
CA ALA A 361 -23.76 13.01 -4.91
C ALA A 361 -22.71 11.96 -5.35
N THR A 362 -21.70 11.73 -4.51
CA THR A 362 -20.67 10.71 -4.73
C THR A 362 -21.27 9.30 -4.81
N ALA A 363 -22.11 8.90 -3.84
CA ALA A 363 -22.68 7.58 -3.77
C ALA A 363 -23.61 7.30 -4.97
N LEU A 364 -24.49 8.25 -5.32
CA LEU A 364 -25.37 8.14 -6.49
C LEU A 364 -24.57 8.01 -7.79
N ALA A 365 -23.53 8.84 -7.97
CA ALA A 365 -22.68 8.77 -9.16
C ALA A 365 -21.95 7.42 -9.24
N LEU A 366 -21.40 6.90 -8.15
CA LEU A 366 -20.71 5.60 -8.15
C LEU A 366 -21.65 4.43 -8.44
N MET A 367 -22.93 4.53 -8.07
CA MET A 367 -23.96 3.53 -8.36
C MET A 367 -24.56 3.66 -9.77
N GLY A 368 -24.19 4.68 -10.55
CA GLY A 368 -24.80 4.98 -11.84
C GLY A 368 -26.29 5.33 -11.69
N ASP A 369 -26.68 5.98 -10.61
CA ASP A 369 -28.06 6.42 -10.42
C ASP A 369 -28.39 7.60 -11.35
N PRO A 370 -29.52 7.58 -12.09
CA PRO A 370 -29.89 8.66 -13.00
C PRO A 370 -30.00 10.04 -12.34
N THR A 371 -30.33 10.07 -11.04
CA THR A 371 -30.48 11.31 -10.26
C THR A 371 -29.15 11.89 -9.76
N ALA A 372 -28.03 11.19 -9.98
CA ALA A 372 -26.72 11.59 -9.46
C ALA A 372 -26.33 13.02 -9.86
N TRP A 373 -26.66 13.44 -11.09
CA TRP A 373 -26.22 14.72 -11.61
C TRP A 373 -27.09 15.89 -11.14
N GLU A 374 -28.36 15.61 -10.79
CA GLU A 374 -29.21 16.55 -10.05
C GLU A 374 -28.63 16.74 -8.65
N ALA A 375 -28.26 15.64 -7.98
CA ALA A 375 -27.61 15.70 -6.68
C ALA A 375 -26.26 16.46 -6.69
N VAL A 376 -25.54 16.46 -7.82
CA VAL A 376 -24.34 17.29 -8.00
C VAL A 376 -24.68 18.77 -8.16
N ALA A 377 -25.81 19.09 -8.80
CA ALA A 377 -26.28 20.47 -8.93
C ALA A 377 -26.76 21.04 -7.58
N ASP A 378 -27.23 20.18 -6.67
CA ASP A 378 -27.60 20.54 -5.30
C ASP A 378 -26.40 20.80 -4.37
N LEU A 379 -25.16 20.62 -4.84
CA LEU A 379 -23.99 20.86 -4.02
C LEU A 379 -23.86 22.36 -3.70
N PRO A 380 -23.57 22.72 -2.43
CA PRO A 380 -23.54 24.11 -2.03
C PRO A 380 -22.32 24.82 -2.63
N ASP A 381 -22.51 26.08 -3.05
CA ASP A 381 -21.45 26.93 -3.60
C ASP A 381 -20.35 27.24 -2.57
N THR A 382 -20.65 27.09 -1.28
CA THR A 382 -19.73 27.27 -0.14
C THR A 382 -18.72 26.14 -0.01
N LEU A 383 -18.88 25.04 -0.75
CA LEU A 383 -18.02 23.86 -0.68
C LEU A 383 -16.62 24.19 -1.23
N THR A 384 -15.66 24.35 -0.31
CA THR A 384 -14.29 24.79 -0.61
C THR A 384 -13.23 23.87 0.01
N GLY A 385 -11.97 24.12 -0.32
CA GLY A 385 -10.82 23.44 0.28
C GLY A 385 -10.83 21.91 0.14
N GLU A 386 -10.60 21.21 1.25
CA GLU A 386 -10.48 19.74 1.26
C GLU A 386 -11.77 19.01 0.87
N ALA A 387 -12.93 19.55 1.27
CA ALA A 387 -14.23 18.96 0.94
C ALA A 387 -14.47 19.00 -0.58
N ALA A 388 -14.14 20.14 -1.21
CA ALA A 388 -14.19 20.33 -2.66
C ALA A 388 -13.25 19.39 -3.42
N ALA A 389 -11.98 19.33 -3.02
CA ALA A 389 -11.01 18.45 -3.65
C ALA A 389 -11.49 16.99 -3.66
N ARG A 390 -11.96 16.49 -2.51
CA ARG A 390 -12.41 15.11 -2.34
C ARG A 390 -13.67 14.78 -3.13
N VAL A 391 -14.71 15.63 -3.07
CA VAL A 391 -15.96 15.35 -3.80
C VAL A 391 -15.73 15.40 -5.31
N TYR A 392 -14.98 16.38 -5.82
CA TYR A 392 -14.75 16.50 -7.26
C TYR A 392 -13.79 15.42 -7.79
N ALA A 393 -12.83 14.94 -7.00
CA ALA A 393 -12.03 13.78 -7.36
C ALA A 393 -12.89 12.51 -7.48
N ASN A 394 -13.74 12.24 -6.49
CA ASN A 394 -14.70 11.13 -6.54
C ASN A 394 -15.62 11.21 -7.76
N LEU A 395 -16.21 12.39 -8.02
CA LEU A 395 -17.10 12.61 -9.15
C LEU A 395 -16.37 12.50 -10.50
N ALA A 396 -15.10 12.93 -10.57
CA ALA A 396 -14.27 12.76 -11.76
C ALA A 396 -14.02 11.27 -12.06
N GLY A 397 -13.66 10.49 -11.02
CA GLY A 397 -13.48 9.04 -11.12
C GLY A 397 -14.77 8.32 -11.53
N ALA A 398 -15.89 8.61 -10.86
CA ALA A 398 -17.20 8.03 -11.18
C ALA A 398 -17.63 8.36 -12.62
N ALA A 399 -17.55 9.63 -13.02
CA ALA A 399 -17.89 10.07 -14.38
C ALA A 399 -16.98 9.42 -15.44
N ASN A 400 -15.68 9.26 -15.16
CA ASN A 400 -14.76 8.56 -16.06
C ASN A 400 -15.18 7.09 -16.22
N SER A 401 -15.42 6.38 -15.12
CA SER A 401 -15.79 4.96 -15.11
C SER A 401 -17.13 4.68 -15.79
N LEU A 402 -18.14 5.55 -15.56
CA LEU A 402 -19.46 5.43 -16.18
C LEU A 402 -19.50 5.80 -17.67
N GLY A 403 -18.55 6.60 -18.16
CA GLY A 403 -18.54 7.06 -19.56
C GLY A 403 -19.16 8.44 -19.77
N HIS A 404 -18.86 9.41 -18.91
CA HIS A 404 -19.22 10.82 -19.11
C HIS A 404 -17.97 11.69 -19.28
N PRO A 405 -17.28 11.65 -20.44
CA PRO A 405 -15.96 12.25 -20.62
C PRO A 405 -15.93 13.78 -20.46
N ARG A 406 -17.05 14.46 -20.73
CA ARG A 406 -17.18 15.91 -20.51
C ARG A 406 -17.26 16.24 -19.01
N ARG A 407 -18.09 15.50 -18.27
CA ARG A 407 -18.25 15.65 -16.82
C ARG A 407 -16.96 15.28 -16.07
N ALA A 408 -16.33 14.17 -16.45
CA ALA A 408 -15.07 13.73 -15.86
C ALA A 408 -13.99 14.83 -15.95
N ARG A 409 -13.85 15.47 -17.12
CA ARG A 409 -12.92 16.60 -17.30
C ARG A 409 -13.27 17.82 -16.46
N ALA A 410 -14.55 18.18 -16.41
CA ALA A 410 -15.01 19.32 -15.62
C ALA A 410 -14.73 19.12 -14.12
N PHE A 411 -15.06 17.94 -13.57
CA PHE A 411 -14.80 17.62 -12.17
C PHE A 411 -13.30 17.50 -11.88
N GLN A 412 -12.51 16.90 -12.77
CA GLN A 412 -11.05 16.84 -12.60
C GLN A 412 -10.43 18.25 -12.50
N ALA A 413 -10.89 19.19 -13.33
CA ALA A 413 -10.42 20.58 -13.27
C ALA A 413 -10.77 21.26 -11.94
N ARG A 414 -12.00 21.06 -11.43
CA ARG A 414 -12.44 21.58 -10.13
C ARG A 414 -11.66 20.95 -8.97
N ALA A 415 -11.36 19.66 -9.03
CA ALA A 415 -10.56 18.98 -8.02
C ALA A 415 -9.13 19.56 -7.94
N TRP A 416 -8.46 19.73 -9.09
CA TRP A 416 -7.16 20.38 -9.16
C TRP A 416 -7.17 21.83 -8.66
N GLN A 417 -8.23 22.58 -8.95
CA GLN A 417 -8.39 23.94 -8.45
C GLN A 417 -8.47 23.97 -6.91
N ALA A 418 -9.26 23.08 -6.31
CA ALA A 418 -9.43 23.00 -4.86
C ALA A 418 -8.15 22.58 -4.12
N VAL A 419 -7.33 21.74 -4.73
CA VAL A 419 -6.07 21.30 -4.11
C VAL A 419 -4.98 22.36 -4.18
N ARG A 420 -4.87 23.10 -5.30
CA ARG A 420 -3.90 24.21 -5.43
C ARG A 420 -4.08 25.30 -4.38
N THR A 421 -5.29 25.48 -3.87
CA THR A 421 -5.57 26.49 -2.84
C THR A 421 -5.28 26.01 -1.42
N ASN A 422 -5.18 24.69 -1.17
CA ASN A 422 -5.20 24.11 0.17
C ASN A 422 -4.04 23.15 0.52
N HIS A 423 -3.00 23.02 -0.31
CA HIS A 423 -1.77 22.24 -0.08
C HIS A 423 -1.94 21.05 0.88
N ALA A 424 -2.64 20.02 0.43
CA ALA A 424 -2.92 18.81 1.19
C ALA A 424 -2.33 17.60 0.43
N PRO A 425 -1.13 17.10 0.79
CA PRO A 425 -0.43 16.07 0.02
C PRO A 425 -1.23 14.79 -0.24
N TYR A 426 -2.10 14.40 0.70
CA TYR A 426 -3.00 13.25 0.51
C TYR A 426 -4.07 13.52 -0.58
N LEU A 427 -4.60 14.73 -0.64
CA LEU A 427 -5.60 15.10 -1.65
C LEU A 427 -4.95 15.34 -3.03
N GLU A 428 -3.71 15.86 -3.05
CA GLU A 428 -2.89 15.90 -4.26
C GLU A 428 -2.72 14.50 -4.85
N ALA A 429 -2.35 13.53 -4.01
CA ALA A 429 -2.23 12.13 -4.40
C ALA A 429 -3.52 11.60 -5.01
N PHE A 430 -4.65 11.83 -4.34
CA PHE A 430 -5.95 11.37 -4.80
C PHE A 430 -6.33 11.94 -6.18
N VAL A 431 -6.16 13.26 -6.35
CA VAL A 431 -6.48 13.94 -7.61
C VAL A 431 -5.54 13.49 -8.73
N GLU A 432 -4.25 13.27 -8.43
CA GLU A 432 -3.26 12.79 -9.39
C GLU A 432 -3.55 11.36 -9.87
N THR A 433 -3.79 10.40 -8.98
CA THR A 433 -4.04 9.00 -9.40
C THR A 433 -5.33 8.87 -10.19
N THR A 434 -6.37 9.62 -9.81
CA THR A 434 -7.61 9.74 -10.60
C THR A 434 -7.34 10.25 -12.02
N ASP A 435 -6.47 11.28 -12.17
CA ASP A 435 -6.09 11.77 -13.51
C ASP A 435 -5.27 10.74 -14.30
N VAL A 436 -4.39 9.99 -13.64
CA VAL A 436 -3.57 8.94 -14.27
C VAL A 436 -4.47 7.83 -14.84
N VAL A 437 -5.46 7.36 -14.08
CA VAL A 437 -6.47 6.39 -14.56
C VAL A 437 -7.30 6.96 -15.70
N ALA A 438 -7.76 8.21 -15.59
CA ALA A 438 -8.55 8.85 -16.63
C ALA A 438 -7.73 9.09 -17.90
N ALA A 439 -6.44 9.43 -17.79
CA ALA A 439 -5.55 9.60 -18.94
C ALA A 439 -5.32 8.27 -19.68
N PHE A 440 -5.18 7.16 -18.95
CA PHE A 440 -5.12 5.83 -19.55
C PHE A 440 -6.41 5.52 -20.33
N THR A 441 -7.57 5.70 -19.67
CA THR A 441 -8.91 5.43 -20.26
C THR A 441 -9.14 6.21 -21.56
N ARG A 442 -8.64 7.46 -21.62
CA ARG A 442 -8.78 8.36 -22.78
C ARG A 442 -7.70 8.18 -23.86
N GLY A 443 -6.84 7.17 -23.73
CA GLY A 443 -5.77 6.91 -24.71
C GLY A 443 -4.62 7.93 -24.69
N ARG A 444 -4.49 8.76 -23.64
CA ARG A 444 -3.42 9.76 -23.52
C ARG A 444 -2.16 9.13 -22.92
N TRP A 445 -1.57 8.18 -23.64
CA TRP A 445 -0.50 7.32 -23.09
C TRP A 445 0.90 7.92 -23.20
N GLN A 446 1.10 8.92 -24.06
CA GLN A 446 2.38 9.61 -24.22
C GLN A 446 2.85 10.20 -22.88
N GLY A 447 4.00 9.73 -22.39
CA GLY A 447 4.57 10.14 -21.09
C GLY A 447 3.83 9.63 -19.84
N LEU A 448 2.72 8.90 -20.00
CA LEU A 448 1.88 8.45 -18.89
C LEU A 448 2.56 7.39 -18.02
N LEU A 449 3.36 6.49 -18.63
CA LEU A 449 4.06 5.44 -17.87
C LEU A 449 4.99 6.04 -16.81
N GLY A 450 5.77 7.06 -17.17
CA GLY A 450 6.65 7.74 -16.23
C GLY A 450 5.90 8.52 -15.13
N ARG A 451 4.69 9.03 -15.43
CA ARG A 451 3.82 9.63 -14.40
C ARG A 451 3.30 8.57 -13.44
N ALA A 452 2.83 7.44 -13.95
CA ALA A 452 2.32 6.33 -13.15
C ALA A 452 3.42 5.72 -12.26
N GLU A 453 4.65 5.59 -12.76
CA GLU A 453 5.79 5.08 -11.99
C GLU A 453 6.19 6.01 -10.85
N ARG A 454 6.16 7.33 -11.07
CA ARG A 454 6.36 8.31 -9.98
C ARG A 454 5.27 8.20 -8.93
N ALA A 455 4.01 8.13 -9.34
CA ALA A 455 2.88 7.97 -8.42
C ALA A 455 2.97 6.64 -7.63
N GLU A 456 3.41 5.55 -8.25
CA GLU A 456 3.60 4.25 -7.60
C GLU A 456 4.62 4.34 -6.45
N THR A 457 5.76 4.99 -6.70
CA THR A 457 6.82 5.19 -5.70
C THR A 457 6.39 6.18 -4.62
N GLN A 458 5.75 7.29 -5.01
CA GLN A 458 5.37 8.36 -4.09
C GLN A 458 4.25 7.94 -3.13
N TYR A 459 3.32 7.08 -3.56
CA TYR A 459 2.10 6.76 -2.81
C TYR A 459 2.09 5.34 -2.23
N GLN A 460 3.24 4.69 -2.10
CA GLN A 460 3.36 3.32 -1.55
C GLN A 460 2.66 3.11 -0.19
N ASP A 461 2.56 4.17 0.62
CA ASP A 461 1.93 4.14 1.94
C ASP A 461 0.43 4.45 1.93
N VAL A 462 -0.18 4.65 0.75
CA VAL A 462 -1.61 4.90 0.58
C VAL A 462 -2.20 3.82 -0.35
N PRO A 463 -2.75 2.73 0.22
CA PRO A 463 -3.01 1.50 -0.52
C PRO A 463 -3.83 1.67 -1.82
N ASP A 464 -4.95 2.39 -1.79
CA ASP A 464 -5.80 2.53 -2.98
C ASP A 464 -5.16 3.39 -4.08
N PHE A 465 -4.43 4.45 -3.72
CA PHE A 465 -3.71 5.29 -4.69
C PHE A 465 -2.51 4.54 -5.30
N HIS A 466 -1.79 3.78 -4.46
CA HIS A 466 -0.74 2.88 -4.94
C HIS A 466 -1.30 1.82 -5.90
N ALA A 467 -2.46 1.25 -5.58
CA ALA A 467 -3.10 0.25 -6.43
C ALA A 467 -3.52 0.81 -7.80
N GLU A 468 -4.05 2.03 -7.87
CA GLU A 468 -4.37 2.70 -9.13
C GLU A 468 -3.12 2.98 -9.98
N ALA A 469 -2.03 3.42 -9.35
CA ALA A 469 -0.76 3.63 -10.03
C ALA A 469 -0.19 2.31 -10.57
N LEU A 470 -0.18 1.25 -9.75
CA LEU A 470 0.24 -0.10 -10.15
C LEU A 470 -0.60 -0.64 -11.31
N LEU A 471 -1.92 -0.42 -11.28
CA LEU A 471 -2.83 -0.80 -12.36
C LEU A 471 -2.37 -0.17 -13.68
N VAL A 472 -2.20 1.16 -13.71
CA VAL A 472 -1.84 1.87 -14.95
C VAL A 472 -0.43 1.52 -15.41
N CYS A 473 0.53 1.35 -14.49
CA CYS A 473 1.85 0.80 -14.81
C CYS A 473 1.73 -0.59 -15.48
N GLY A 474 0.96 -1.50 -14.90
CA GLY A 474 0.73 -2.84 -15.43
C GLY A 474 0.11 -2.83 -16.82
N LEU A 475 -0.95 -2.04 -17.02
CA LEU A 475 -1.63 -1.89 -18.30
C LEU A 475 -0.71 -1.27 -19.37
N LEU A 476 0.03 -0.21 -19.06
CA LEU A 476 0.95 0.40 -20.02
C LEU A 476 2.14 -0.51 -20.35
N ARG A 477 2.69 -1.24 -19.37
CA ARG A 477 3.75 -2.24 -19.60
C ARG A 477 3.26 -3.38 -20.50
N LEU A 478 2.00 -3.78 -20.37
CA LEU A 478 1.35 -4.72 -21.29
C LEU A 478 1.23 -4.10 -22.69
N HIS A 479 0.48 -3.01 -22.84
CA HIS A 479 0.07 -2.51 -24.15
C HIS A 479 1.20 -1.85 -24.93
N THR A 480 2.09 -1.09 -24.27
CA THR A 480 3.14 -0.32 -24.96
C THR A 480 4.45 -1.09 -25.12
N LYS A 481 4.72 -2.07 -24.25
CA LYS A 481 5.99 -2.83 -24.23
C LYS A 481 5.84 -4.33 -24.46
N GLY A 482 4.63 -4.89 -24.43
CA GLY A 482 4.41 -6.33 -24.53
C GLY A 482 4.98 -7.14 -23.36
N GLN A 483 5.26 -6.49 -22.22
CA GLN A 483 5.89 -7.11 -21.05
C GLN A 483 4.85 -7.88 -20.21
N THR A 484 4.28 -8.94 -20.77
CA THR A 484 3.16 -9.70 -20.18
C THR A 484 3.42 -10.19 -18.75
N ASP A 485 4.62 -10.72 -18.47
CA ASP A 485 4.96 -11.20 -17.12
C ASP A 485 5.11 -10.08 -16.08
N VAL A 486 5.68 -8.94 -16.49
CA VAL A 486 5.82 -7.76 -15.62
C VAL A 486 4.45 -7.17 -15.34
N ALA A 487 3.64 -7.00 -16.39
CA ALA A 487 2.28 -6.51 -16.30
C ALA A 487 1.45 -7.37 -15.34
N ARG A 488 1.46 -8.70 -15.51
CA ARG A 488 0.74 -9.62 -14.61
C ARG A 488 1.12 -9.42 -13.14
N ARG A 489 2.41 -9.35 -12.82
CA ARG A 489 2.85 -9.14 -11.42
C ARG A 489 2.38 -7.80 -10.85
N LEU A 490 2.44 -6.73 -11.63
CA LEU A 490 1.97 -5.41 -11.22
C LEU A 490 0.45 -5.39 -10.99
N LEU A 491 -0.32 -5.98 -11.91
CA LEU A 491 -1.78 -6.10 -11.81
C LEU A 491 -2.21 -6.95 -10.61
N GLU A 492 -1.54 -8.09 -10.37
CA GLU A 492 -1.78 -8.92 -9.18
C GLU A 492 -1.44 -8.18 -7.89
N ARG A 493 -0.37 -7.37 -7.88
CA ARG A 493 -0.03 -6.52 -6.73
C ARG A 493 -1.10 -5.45 -6.52
N ALA A 494 -1.57 -4.79 -7.57
CA ALA A 494 -2.63 -3.78 -7.50
C ALA A 494 -3.90 -4.35 -6.83
N VAL A 495 -4.34 -5.55 -7.24
CA VAL A 495 -5.53 -6.23 -6.68
C VAL A 495 -5.37 -6.58 -5.19
N ARG A 496 -4.18 -7.00 -4.77
CA ARG A 496 -3.89 -7.29 -3.35
C ARG A 496 -3.79 -6.02 -2.51
N THR A 497 -3.29 -4.93 -3.08
CA THR A 497 -3.11 -3.66 -2.38
C THR A 497 -4.43 -2.92 -2.19
N THR A 498 -5.32 -2.89 -3.21
CA THR A 498 -6.57 -2.14 -3.09
C THR A 498 -7.47 -2.70 -1.99
N ALA A 499 -8.06 -1.81 -1.22
CA ALA A 499 -8.93 -2.12 -0.09
C ALA A 499 -10.36 -1.67 -0.37
N LEU A 500 -10.51 -0.48 -0.93
CA LEU A 500 -11.78 0.11 -1.30
C LEU A 500 -11.82 0.29 -2.82
N ASP A 501 -12.08 -0.82 -3.51
CA ASP A 501 -12.16 -0.81 -4.97
C ASP A 501 -13.53 -0.31 -5.43
N THR A 502 -13.57 0.87 -6.06
CA THR A 502 -14.77 1.45 -6.70
C THR A 502 -14.96 0.98 -8.14
N GLY A 503 -14.49 -0.22 -8.46
CA GLY A 503 -14.74 -0.87 -9.74
C GLY A 503 -13.66 -0.75 -10.79
N VAL A 504 -12.50 -0.18 -10.46
CA VAL A 504 -11.45 0.16 -11.44
C VAL A 504 -10.32 -0.85 -11.43
N VAL A 505 -9.79 -1.20 -10.26
CA VAL A 505 -8.56 -2.00 -10.16
C VAL A 505 -8.83 -3.46 -10.46
N LEU A 506 -9.75 -4.09 -9.72
CA LEU A 506 -10.06 -5.51 -9.80
C LEU A 506 -10.55 -5.91 -11.19
N THR A 507 -11.47 -5.14 -11.76
CA THR A 507 -12.13 -5.46 -13.05
C THR A 507 -11.19 -5.26 -14.22
N ALA A 508 -10.42 -4.17 -14.26
CA ALA A 508 -9.47 -3.90 -15.34
C ALA A 508 -8.24 -4.82 -15.28
N ALA A 509 -7.74 -5.15 -14.08
CA ALA A 509 -6.66 -6.10 -13.91
C ALA A 509 -7.05 -7.51 -14.39
N ALA A 510 -8.21 -8.01 -13.96
CA ALA A 510 -8.73 -9.30 -14.40
C ALA A 510 -8.96 -9.34 -15.92
N ALA A 511 -9.52 -8.27 -16.49
CA ALA A 511 -9.70 -8.13 -17.94
C ALA A 511 -8.37 -8.22 -18.71
N ALA A 512 -7.34 -7.49 -18.25
CA ALA A 512 -6.03 -7.51 -18.89
C ALA A 512 -5.35 -8.89 -18.83
N VAL A 513 -5.40 -9.57 -17.67
CA VAL A 513 -4.87 -10.93 -17.53
C VAL A 513 -5.63 -11.93 -18.41
N ALA A 514 -6.96 -11.82 -18.48
CA ALA A 514 -7.77 -12.64 -19.37
C ALA A 514 -7.36 -12.45 -20.84
N ARG A 515 -7.14 -11.21 -21.28
CA ARG A 515 -6.69 -10.91 -22.65
C ARG A 515 -5.31 -11.45 -22.96
N VAL A 516 -4.37 -11.44 -22.01
CA VAL A 516 -3.06 -12.10 -22.16
C VAL A 516 -3.24 -13.60 -22.40
N HIS A 517 -4.14 -14.26 -21.65
CA HIS A 517 -4.43 -15.67 -21.84
C HIS A 517 -5.13 -15.98 -23.16
N LEU A 518 -6.09 -15.14 -23.60
CA LEU A 518 -6.75 -15.28 -24.90
C LEU A 518 -5.77 -15.13 -26.06
N ALA A 519 -4.87 -14.15 -25.99
CA ALA A 519 -3.83 -13.92 -27.00
C ALA A 519 -2.81 -15.07 -27.09
N ALA A 520 -2.66 -15.85 -26.01
CA ALA A 520 -1.81 -17.03 -25.94
C ALA A 520 -2.54 -18.35 -26.28
N GLY A 521 -3.82 -18.28 -26.70
CA GLY A 521 -4.63 -19.46 -27.01
C GLY A 521 -5.00 -20.31 -25.79
N ARG A 522 -5.16 -19.70 -24.61
CA ARG A 522 -5.44 -20.38 -23.34
C ARG A 522 -6.81 -19.94 -22.76
N PRO A 523 -7.94 -20.22 -23.43
CA PRO A 523 -9.25 -19.69 -23.02
C PRO A 523 -9.67 -20.13 -21.61
N SER A 524 -9.41 -21.37 -21.20
CA SER A 524 -9.75 -21.83 -19.84
C SER A 524 -9.01 -21.05 -18.75
N ARG A 525 -7.76 -20.65 -18.99
CA ARG A 525 -7.00 -19.77 -18.09
C ARG A 525 -7.55 -18.34 -18.09
N ALA A 526 -8.07 -17.87 -19.22
CA ALA A 526 -8.73 -16.57 -19.30
C ALA A 526 -10.04 -16.55 -18.50
N VAL A 527 -10.82 -17.63 -18.54
CA VAL A 527 -12.01 -17.80 -17.70
C VAL A 527 -11.62 -17.77 -16.21
N GLN A 528 -10.62 -18.55 -15.80
CA GLN A 528 -10.11 -18.55 -14.43
C GLN A 528 -9.67 -17.15 -13.97
N ALA A 529 -9.06 -16.36 -14.85
CA ALA A 529 -8.58 -15.01 -14.53
C ALA A 529 -9.71 -14.01 -14.21
N VAL A 530 -10.93 -14.21 -14.72
CA VAL A 530 -12.08 -13.31 -14.49
C VAL A 530 -13.02 -13.78 -13.39
N GLU A 531 -12.93 -15.04 -12.97
CA GLU A 531 -13.88 -15.67 -12.04
C GLU A 531 -14.02 -14.93 -10.71
N GLU A 532 -12.90 -14.53 -10.10
CA GLU A 532 -12.91 -13.82 -8.82
C GLU A 532 -13.59 -12.45 -8.95
N ALA A 533 -13.20 -11.66 -9.95
CA ALA A 533 -13.80 -10.34 -10.20
C ALA A 533 -15.31 -10.45 -10.49
N LEU A 534 -15.73 -11.44 -11.29
CA LEU A 534 -17.15 -11.70 -11.57
C LEU A 534 -17.92 -12.11 -10.31
N ARG A 535 -17.31 -12.88 -9.41
CA ARG A 535 -17.92 -13.24 -8.11
C ARG A 535 -18.18 -11.99 -7.27
N HIS A 536 -17.23 -11.04 -7.23
CA HIS A 536 -17.41 -9.76 -6.56
C HIS A 536 -18.54 -8.92 -7.18
N VAL A 537 -18.57 -8.80 -8.52
CA VAL A 537 -19.62 -8.07 -9.24
C VAL A 537 -21.00 -8.67 -8.96
N ARG A 538 -21.16 -10.00 -9.05
CA ARG A 538 -22.43 -10.69 -8.77
C ARG A 538 -22.88 -10.53 -7.33
N ARG A 539 -21.97 -10.73 -6.38
CA ARG A 539 -22.26 -10.61 -4.93
C ARG A 539 -22.69 -9.20 -4.56
N THR A 540 -22.07 -8.19 -5.16
CA THR A 540 -22.38 -6.78 -4.86
C THR A 540 -23.52 -6.22 -5.70
N GLY A 541 -23.81 -6.80 -6.87
CA GLY A 541 -24.72 -6.25 -7.86
C GLY A 541 -24.17 -5.02 -8.60
N ALA A 542 -22.88 -4.73 -8.47
CA ALA A 542 -22.26 -3.52 -9.02
C ALA A 542 -21.89 -3.65 -10.52
N TRP A 543 -22.88 -3.95 -11.35
CA TRP A 543 -22.69 -4.23 -12.78
C TRP A 543 -22.18 -3.04 -13.60
N VAL A 544 -22.42 -1.80 -13.13
CA VAL A 544 -21.88 -0.58 -13.76
C VAL A 544 -20.34 -0.52 -13.77
N TRP A 545 -19.69 -1.30 -12.89
CA TRP A 545 -18.23 -1.40 -12.81
C TRP A 545 -17.65 -2.56 -13.61
N ALA A 546 -18.50 -3.43 -14.17
CA ALA A 546 -18.07 -4.59 -14.94
C ALA A 546 -17.68 -4.26 -16.39
N THR A 547 -17.66 -2.96 -16.74
CA THR A 547 -17.41 -2.39 -18.07
C THR A 547 -16.20 -3.00 -18.79
N ALA A 548 -15.03 -3.05 -18.15
CA ALA A 548 -13.82 -3.62 -18.74
C ALA A 548 -13.78 -5.16 -18.68
N LEU A 549 -14.52 -5.75 -17.72
CA LEU A 549 -14.42 -7.16 -17.35
C LEU A 549 -15.27 -8.07 -18.25
N VAL A 550 -16.52 -7.68 -18.51
CA VAL A 550 -17.50 -8.57 -19.13
C VAL A 550 -17.18 -8.91 -20.59
N PRO A 551 -16.77 -7.96 -21.46
CA PRO A 551 -16.42 -8.28 -22.84
C PRO A 551 -15.34 -9.37 -23.00
N PRO A 552 -14.14 -9.27 -22.36
CA PRO A 552 -13.15 -10.35 -22.45
C PRO A 552 -13.58 -11.62 -21.71
N ALA A 553 -14.44 -11.54 -20.68
CA ALA A 553 -15.00 -12.73 -20.04
C ALA A 553 -15.96 -13.49 -20.97
N VAL A 554 -16.83 -12.78 -21.69
CA VAL A 554 -17.71 -13.35 -22.72
C VAL A 554 -16.88 -13.98 -23.84
N GLU A 555 -15.86 -13.27 -24.34
CA GLU A 555 -14.94 -13.81 -25.35
C GLU A 555 -14.22 -15.09 -24.85
N ALA A 556 -13.76 -15.09 -23.59
CA ALA A 556 -13.11 -16.25 -22.99
C ALA A 556 -14.05 -17.45 -22.88
N LEU A 557 -15.29 -17.26 -22.42
CA LEU A 557 -16.29 -18.32 -22.32
C LEU A 557 -16.66 -18.88 -23.70
N ILE A 558 -16.80 -18.04 -24.71
CA ILE A 558 -17.04 -18.48 -26.09
C ILE A 558 -15.88 -19.36 -26.58
N ARG A 559 -14.63 -18.88 -26.44
CA ARG A 559 -13.44 -19.62 -26.89
C ARG A 559 -13.14 -20.88 -26.09
N ASP A 560 -13.62 -20.96 -24.84
CA ASP A 560 -13.54 -22.15 -23.99
C ASP A 560 -14.64 -23.18 -24.31
N GLY A 561 -15.55 -22.89 -25.25
CA GLY A 561 -16.64 -23.79 -25.62
C GLY A 561 -17.84 -23.75 -24.66
N ARG A 562 -18.04 -22.63 -23.95
CA ARG A 562 -19.12 -22.44 -22.95
C ARG A 562 -20.09 -21.31 -23.35
N PRO A 563 -20.71 -21.33 -24.55
CA PRO A 563 -21.53 -20.23 -25.04
C PRO A 563 -22.79 -19.98 -24.19
N GLY A 564 -23.39 -21.00 -23.58
CA GLY A 564 -24.53 -20.82 -22.67
C GLY A 564 -24.19 -20.01 -21.41
N GLU A 565 -22.95 -20.11 -20.92
CA GLU A 565 -22.47 -19.27 -19.82
C GLU A 565 -22.19 -17.84 -20.28
N ALA A 566 -21.65 -17.68 -21.50
CA ALA A 566 -21.44 -16.38 -22.10
C ALA A 566 -22.76 -15.61 -22.27
N HIS A 567 -23.83 -16.28 -22.72
CA HIS A 567 -25.18 -15.71 -22.82
C HIS A 567 -25.74 -15.28 -21.47
N ARG A 568 -25.62 -16.14 -20.45
CA ARG A 568 -26.05 -15.81 -19.08
C ARG A 568 -25.33 -14.58 -18.56
N LEU A 569 -24.01 -14.49 -18.77
CA LEU A 569 -23.23 -13.34 -18.33
C LEU A 569 -23.63 -12.05 -19.06
N GLY A 570 -23.91 -12.10 -20.37
CA GLY A 570 -24.44 -10.97 -21.12
C GLY A 570 -25.82 -10.51 -20.63
N ALA A 571 -26.70 -11.45 -20.29
CA ALA A 571 -28.02 -11.16 -19.72
C ALA A 571 -27.94 -10.57 -18.31
N GLU A 572 -27.04 -11.09 -17.46
CA GLU A 572 -26.75 -10.55 -16.13
C GLU A 572 -26.29 -9.09 -16.19
N LEU A 573 -25.35 -8.78 -17.11
CA LEU A 573 -24.93 -7.39 -17.35
C LEU A 573 -26.09 -6.52 -17.79
N ALA A 574 -26.91 -6.99 -18.74
CA ALA A 574 -28.06 -6.23 -19.25
C ALA A 574 -29.07 -5.90 -18.14
N ALA A 575 -29.42 -6.89 -17.31
CA ALA A 575 -30.33 -6.70 -16.18
C ALA A 575 -29.73 -5.74 -15.13
N GLY A 576 -28.43 -5.88 -14.84
CA GLY A 576 -27.74 -5.07 -13.84
C GLY A 576 -27.63 -3.59 -14.17
N ILE A 577 -27.73 -3.20 -15.45
CA ILE A 577 -27.56 -1.81 -15.90
C ILE A 577 -28.82 -1.17 -16.49
N ALA A 578 -29.96 -1.90 -16.54
CA ALA A 578 -31.17 -1.47 -17.23
C ALA A 578 -31.63 -0.04 -16.82
N ASP A 579 -31.68 0.20 -15.50
CA ASP A 579 -32.12 1.48 -14.92
C ASP A 579 -30.95 2.35 -14.43
N ARG A 580 -29.77 2.20 -15.06
CA ARG A 580 -28.55 2.91 -14.66
C ARG A 580 -28.09 3.89 -15.73
N ASP A 581 -27.61 5.04 -15.30
CA ASP A 581 -26.84 5.97 -16.13
C ASP A 581 -25.38 5.52 -16.18
N ALA A 582 -25.12 4.56 -17.08
CA ALA A 582 -23.79 3.98 -17.28
C ALA A 582 -23.50 3.77 -18.78
N PRO A 583 -23.27 4.85 -19.56
CA PRO A 583 -23.00 4.75 -21.01
C PRO A 583 -21.89 3.75 -21.38
N ALA A 584 -20.80 3.70 -20.61
CA ALA A 584 -19.69 2.77 -20.87
C ALA A 584 -20.10 1.31 -20.65
N ALA A 585 -20.89 1.01 -19.62
CA ALA A 585 -21.39 -0.35 -19.41
C ALA A 585 -22.39 -0.77 -20.50
N ARG A 586 -23.17 0.17 -21.04
CA ARG A 586 -24.04 -0.07 -22.21
C ARG A 586 -23.23 -0.35 -23.47
N ALA A 587 -22.14 0.37 -23.71
CA ALA A 587 -21.21 0.08 -24.81
C ALA A 587 -20.56 -1.31 -24.66
N ALA A 588 -20.16 -1.68 -23.44
CA ALA A 588 -19.67 -3.03 -23.13
C ALA A 588 -20.73 -4.12 -23.40
N LEU A 589 -21.99 -3.87 -23.05
CA LEU A 589 -23.10 -4.79 -23.37
C LEU A 589 -23.29 -4.94 -24.88
N LEU A 590 -23.19 -3.86 -25.66
CA LEU A 590 -23.24 -3.92 -27.13
C LEU A 590 -22.09 -4.77 -27.68
N THR A 591 -20.87 -4.62 -27.15
CA THR A 591 -19.74 -5.49 -27.50
C THR A 591 -20.04 -6.96 -27.19
N CYS A 592 -20.61 -7.27 -26.02
CA CYS A 592 -20.97 -8.63 -25.66
C CYS A 592 -22.04 -9.21 -26.59
N ARG A 593 -23.08 -8.43 -26.93
CA ARG A 593 -24.11 -8.84 -27.88
C ARG A 593 -23.52 -9.13 -29.26
N ALA A 594 -22.60 -8.29 -29.75
CA ALA A 594 -21.92 -8.53 -31.02
C ALA A 594 -21.13 -9.86 -31.02
N LEU A 595 -20.39 -10.15 -29.94
CA LEU A 595 -19.65 -11.42 -29.77
C LEU A 595 -20.58 -12.64 -29.72
N LEU A 596 -21.70 -12.56 -28.99
CA LEU A 596 -22.67 -13.65 -28.85
C LEU A 596 -23.40 -13.91 -30.16
N THR A 597 -23.94 -12.88 -30.81
CA THR A 597 -24.63 -13.01 -32.11
C THR A 597 -23.72 -13.56 -33.21
N ALA A 598 -22.43 -13.16 -33.21
CA ALA A 598 -21.43 -13.71 -34.11
C ALA A 598 -21.19 -15.22 -33.91
N THR A 599 -21.42 -15.73 -32.70
CA THR A 599 -21.24 -17.14 -32.33
C THR A 599 -22.46 -17.99 -32.68
N ASP A 600 -23.67 -17.48 -32.47
CA ASP A 600 -24.91 -18.24 -32.65
C ASP A 600 -25.29 -18.50 -34.11
N ALA A 601 -24.99 -17.55 -35.00
CA ALA A 601 -25.40 -17.61 -36.40
C ALA A 601 -24.24 -17.31 -37.37
N PRO A 602 -23.18 -18.14 -37.39
CA PRO A 602 -21.93 -17.87 -38.11
C PRO A 602 -22.08 -17.77 -39.63
N GLN A 603 -23.18 -18.27 -40.22
CA GLN A 603 -23.40 -18.31 -41.68
C GLN A 603 -24.64 -17.51 -42.15
N SER A 604 -25.65 -17.29 -41.30
CA SER A 604 -26.93 -16.64 -41.67
C SER A 604 -27.24 -15.36 -40.89
N GLY A 605 -26.48 -15.04 -39.82
CA GLY A 605 -26.67 -13.87 -38.94
C GLY A 605 -25.56 -12.82 -39.01
N GLN A 606 -24.78 -12.79 -40.10
CA GLN A 606 -23.60 -11.93 -40.28
C GLN A 606 -23.90 -10.43 -40.36
N ALA A 607 -25.03 -10.02 -40.97
CA ALA A 607 -25.41 -8.59 -41.01
C ALA A 607 -25.82 -8.04 -39.61
N PRO A 608 -26.63 -8.77 -38.81
CA PRO A 608 -26.91 -8.38 -37.43
C PRO A 608 -25.66 -8.25 -36.53
N SER A 609 -24.71 -9.20 -36.60
CA SER A 609 -23.49 -9.11 -35.79
C SER A 609 -22.58 -7.95 -36.21
N ASP A 610 -22.42 -7.73 -37.52
CA ASP A 610 -21.59 -6.64 -38.06
C ASP A 610 -22.12 -5.26 -37.66
N ALA A 611 -23.44 -5.06 -37.74
CA ALA A 611 -24.09 -3.82 -37.31
C ALA A 611 -23.91 -3.57 -35.80
N LEU A 612 -23.96 -4.62 -34.97
CA LEU A 612 -23.71 -4.51 -33.54
C LEU A 612 -22.24 -4.15 -33.23
N TYR A 613 -21.28 -4.74 -33.95
CA TYR A 613 -19.88 -4.36 -33.80
C TYR A 613 -19.62 -2.90 -34.21
N ALA A 614 -20.16 -2.45 -35.34
CA ALA A 614 -20.04 -1.06 -35.78
C ALA A 614 -20.64 -0.10 -34.75
N SER A 615 -21.87 -0.38 -34.29
CA SER A 615 -22.54 0.41 -33.25
C SER A 615 -21.74 0.47 -31.95
N ALA A 616 -21.18 -0.65 -31.50
CA ALA A 616 -20.35 -0.70 -30.31
C ALA A 616 -19.06 0.14 -30.47
N ALA A 617 -18.39 0.07 -31.62
CA ALA A 617 -17.18 0.87 -31.89
C ALA A 617 -17.47 2.38 -31.91
N ASP A 618 -18.62 2.78 -32.48
CA ASP A 618 -19.06 4.17 -32.53
C ASP A 618 -19.43 4.70 -31.13
N GLU A 619 -20.07 3.88 -30.28
CA GLU A 619 -20.32 4.24 -28.88
C GLU A 619 -19.01 4.44 -28.13
N TRP A 620 -18.05 3.50 -28.19
CA TRP A 620 -16.76 3.67 -27.52
C TRP A 620 -15.99 4.92 -27.99
N THR A 621 -16.08 5.24 -29.29
CA THR A 621 -15.49 6.45 -29.86
C THR A 621 -16.14 7.71 -29.28
N ARG A 622 -17.47 7.76 -29.20
CA ARG A 622 -18.20 8.89 -28.57
C ARG A 622 -17.86 9.08 -27.09
N LEU A 623 -17.52 7.99 -26.40
CA LEU A 623 -17.15 8.00 -24.98
C LEU A 623 -15.69 8.41 -24.72
N ASP A 624 -14.92 8.78 -25.75
CA ASP A 624 -13.48 9.11 -25.65
C ASP A 624 -12.67 7.92 -25.11
N ARG A 625 -12.99 6.70 -25.57
CA ARG A 625 -12.35 5.44 -25.17
C ARG A 625 -11.76 4.71 -26.38
N PRO A 626 -10.63 5.21 -26.91
CA PRO A 626 -10.05 4.72 -28.16
C PRO A 626 -9.55 3.27 -28.07
N TYR A 627 -9.13 2.82 -26.88
CA TYR A 627 -8.67 1.46 -26.67
C TYR A 627 -9.79 0.43 -26.87
N GLU A 628 -10.92 0.62 -26.18
CA GLU A 628 -12.09 -0.23 -26.31
C GLU A 628 -12.69 -0.17 -27.73
N ALA A 629 -12.70 1.01 -28.36
CA ALA A 629 -13.11 1.15 -29.76
C ALA A 629 -12.23 0.30 -30.71
N ALA A 630 -10.90 0.32 -30.52
CA ALA A 630 -9.96 -0.50 -31.28
C ALA A 630 -10.14 -2.00 -31.01
N TYR A 631 -10.40 -2.39 -29.75
CA TYR A 631 -10.70 -3.77 -29.37
C TYR A 631 -11.95 -4.32 -30.08
N VAL A 632 -13.03 -3.54 -30.13
CA VAL A 632 -14.25 -3.94 -30.85
C VAL A 632 -14.00 -4.07 -32.36
N LYS A 633 -13.26 -3.12 -32.95
CA LYS A 633 -12.87 -3.19 -34.38
C LYS A 633 -12.03 -4.41 -34.67
N GLU A 634 -11.09 -4.75 -33.79
CA GLU A 634 -10.29 -5.96 -33.91
C GLU A 634 -11.18 -7.22 -33.90
N ALA A 635 -12.07 -7.34 -32.91
CA ALA A 635 -12.99 -8.48 -32.81
C ALA A 635 -13.88 -8.61 -34.05
N ARG A 636 -14.39 -7.48 -34.57
CA ARG A 636 -15.16 -7.40 -35.82
C ARG A 636 -14.34 -7.89 -37.01
N GLY A 637 -13.12 -7.37 -37.18
CA GLY A 637 -12.23 -7.74 -38.28
C GLY A 637 -11.91 -9.23 -38.29
N LEU A 638 -11.59 -9.80 -37.12
CA LEU A 638 -11.34 -11.24 -36.96
C LEU A 638 -12.58 -12.08 -37.27
N HIS A 639 -13.77 -11.66 -36.83
CA HIS A 639 -15.02 -12.33 -37.15
C HIS A 639 -15.30 -12.36 -38.67
N LEU A 640 -15.15 -11.22 -39.34
CA LEU A 640 -15.32 -11.11 -40.80
C LEU A 640 -14.31 -11.98 -41.56
N LEU A 641 -13.05 -11.98 -41.12
CA LEU A 641 -11.99 -12.83 -41.70
C LEU A 641 -12.29 -14.32 -41.52
N ALA A 642 -12.70 -14.75 -40.33
CA ALA A 642 -13.06 -16.13 -40.05
C ALA A 642 -14.30 -16.58 -40.85
N SER A 643 -15.20 -15.65 -41.16
CA SER A 643 -16.44 -15.89 -41.91
C SER A 643 -16.26 -15.80 -43.43
N GLY A 644 -15.07 -15.41 -43.92
CA GLY A 644 -14.79 -15.26 -45.35
C GLY A 644 -15.48 -14.05 -46.02
N VAL A 645 -16.00 -13.10 -45.24
CA VAL A 645 -16.70 -11.92 -45.74
C VAL A 645 -15.70 -10.85 -46.18
N PRO A 646 -15.86 -10.24 -47.38
CA PRO A 646 -15.02 -9.12 -47.81
C PRO A 646 -15.02 -7.97 -46.81
N GLY A 647 -13.88 -7.28 -46.65
CA GLY A 647 -13.75 -6.12 -45.76
C GLY A 647 -13.16 -6.42 -44.37
N GLY A 648 -13.06 -7.69 -43.95
CA GLY A 648 -12.42 -8.05 -42.66
C GLY A 648 -10.98 -7.56 -42.52
N ARG A 649 -10.19 -7.60 -43.61
CA ARG A 649 -8.83 -7.03 -43.66
C ARG A 649 -8.82 -5.52 -43.46
N THR A 650 -9.77 -4.81 -44.08
CA THR A 650 -9.90 -3.35 -43.97
C THR A 650 -10.20 -2.95 -42.53
N VAL A 651 -11.19 -3.60 -41.91
CA VAL A 651 -11.55 -3.34 -40.50
C VAL A 651 -10.38 -3.64 -39.56
N LEU A 652 -9.61 -4.69 -39.81
CA LEU A 652 -8.45 -5.01 -38.96
C LEU A 652 -7.28 -4.01 -39.16
N HIS A 653 -7.11 -3.44 -40.36
CA HIS A 653 -6.20 -2.31 -40.56
C HIS A 653 -6.68 -1.04 -39.83
N GLU A 654 -7.98 -0.76 -39.79
CA GLU A 654 -8.53 0.34 -39.00
C GLU A 654 -8.28 0.14 -37.49
N ALA A 655 -8.41 -1.09 -36.99
CA ALA A 655 -8.07 -1.43 -35.61
C ALA A 655 -6.57 -1.20 -35.32
N ILE A 656 -5.69 -1.62 -36.24
CA ILE A 656 -4.24 -1.36 -36.15
C ILE A 656 -3.96 0.14 -36.09
N ALA A 657 -4.55 0.93 -36.98
CA ALA A 657 -4.37 2.38 -37.01
C ALA A 657 -4.83 3.04 -35.69
N ALA A 658 -5.96 2.57 -35.14
CA ALA A 658 -6.45 3.04 -33.85
C ALA A 658 -5.50 2.70 -32.69
N TYR A 659 -4.96 1.47 -32.64
CA TYR A 659 -3.97 1.07 -31.64
C TYR A 659 -2.65 1.83 -31.78
N GLN A 660 -2.19 2.08 -33.02
CA GLN A 660 -0.99 2.90 -33.29
C GLN A 660 -1.17 4.33 -32.79
N GLY A 661 -2.36 4.92 -32.94
CA GLY A 661 -2.66 6.28 -32.48
C GLY A 661 -2.54 6.48 -30.95
N ILE A 662 -2.50 5.41 -30.17
CA ILE A 662 -2.34 5.43 -28.71
C ILE A 662 -1.10 4.65 -28.23
N ASP A 663 -0.17 4.28 -29.12
CA ASP A 663 1.03 3.50 -28.79
C ASP A 663 0.77 2.09 -28.19
N ALA A 664 -0.34 1.45 -28.53
CA ALA A 664 -0.67 0.08 -28.13
C ALA A 664 0.08 -0.98 -28.95
N VAL A 665 1.42 -0.94 -28.91
CA VAL A 665 2.36 -1.79 -29.68
C VAL A 665 2.05 -3.28 -29.58
N TRP A 666 1.73 -3.79 -28.38
CA TRP A 666 1.40 -5.21 -28.18
C TRP A 666 0.15 -5.63 -28.96
N ASP A 667 -0.87 -4.78 -28.98
CA ASP A 667 -2.11 -5.02 -29.70
C ASP A 667 -1.92 -4.90 -31.23
N VAL A 668 -1.10 -3.95 -31.69
CA VAL A 668 -0.68 -3.82 -33.10
C VAL A 668 -0.02 -5.11 -33.59
N LEU A 669 0.99 -5.60 -32.87
CA LEU A 669 1.73 -6.80 -33.25
C LEU A 669 0.84 -8.05 -33.28
N ARG A 670 -0.13 -8.11 -32.36
CA ARG A 670 -1.14 -9.18 -32.33
C ARG A 670 -2.04 -9.12 -33.57
N CYS A 671 -2.64 -7.97 -33.89
CA CYS A 671 -3.45 -7.80 -35.10
C CYS A 671 -2.68 -8.13 -36.39
N GLN A 672 -1.40 -7.71 -36.48
CA GLN A 672 -0.54 -8.00 -37.62
C GLN A 672 -0.20 -9.49 -37.76
N ARG A 673 -0.10 -10.23 -36.64
CA ARG A 673 0.05 -11.68 -36.67
C ARG A 673 -1.21 -12.33 -37.24
N GLU A 674 -2.39 -11.95 -36.76
CA GLU A 674 -3.67 -12.48 -37.28
C GLU A 674 -3.84 -12.20 -38.78
N LEU A 675 -3.49 -10.99 -39.26
CA LEU A 675 -3.51 -10.66 -40.70
C LEU A 675 -2.58 -11.53 -41.55
N ARG A 676 -1.42 -11.93 -41.00
CA ARG A 676 -0.48 -12.82 -41.68
C ARG A 676 -1.01 -14.24 -41.73
N GLU A 677 -1.59 -14.72 -40.63
CA GLU A 677 -2.18 -16.06 -40.54
C GLU A 677 -3.41 -16.19 -41.45
N HIS A 678 -4.26 -15.16 -41.54
CA HIS A 678 -5.42 -15.13 -42.46
C HIS A 678 -5.09 -14.71 -43.90
N GLY A 679 -3.94 -14.05 -44.13
CA GLY A 679 -3.46 -13.67 -45.46
C GLY A 679 -2.80 -14.82 -46.23
N GLN A 680 -2.51 -15.94 -45.57
CA GLN A 680 -2.06 -17.19 -46.17
C GLN A 680 -3.26 -18.05 -46.59
N THR A 681 -4.15 -17.53 -47.44
CA THR A 681 -5.11 -18.38 -48.17
C THR A 681 -4.36 -19.33 -49.11
N THR A 682 -3.91 -20.45 -48.55
CA THR A 682 -3.77 -21.72 -49.25
C THR A 682 -4.66 -22.73 -48.52
N VAL A 683 -5.65 -23.21 -49.27
CA VAL A 683 -6.50 -24.39 -49.04
C VAL A 683 -6.10 -25.21 -47.79
N ARG A 684 -6.95 -25.16 -46.76
CA ARG A 684 -6.91 -26.11 -45.64
C ARG A 684 -7.01 -27.54 -46.19
N ARG A 685 -5.90 -28.28 -46.20
CA ARG A 685 -5.91 -29.75 -46.04
C ARG A 685 -5.52 -30.07 -44.60
N PRO A 686 -6.24 -30.96 -43.90
CA PRO A 686 -5.88 -31.34 -42.54
C PRO A 686 -4.62 -32.21 -42.59
N GLY A 687 -3.51 -31.68 -42.09
CA GLY A 687 -2.25 -32.43 -41.98
C GLY A 687 -1.10 -31.54 -41.53
N ALA A 688 -0.81 -31.56 -40.23
CA ALA A 688 0.45 -31.21 -39.56
C ALA A 688 1.35 -30.14 -40.20
N LEU A 689 1.45 -28.97 -39.56
CA LEU A 689 2.56 -28.02 -39.72
C LEU A 689 3.89 -28.69 -39.31
N GLY A 690 4.54 -29.36 -40.26
CA GLY A 690 5.95 -29.75 -40.20
C GLY A 690 6.74 -28.89 -41.19
N TYR A 691 8.04 -28.74 -40.96
CA TYR A 691 9.01 -28.05 -41.85
C TYR A 691 9.11 -28.61 -43.29
N GLY A 692 8.07 -29.23 -43.86
CA GLY A 692 8.07 -29.89 -45.16
C GLY A 692 9.23 -30.85 -45.32
N ASP A 693 9.83 -30.83 -46.51
CA ASP A 693 11.06 -31.54 -46.85
C ASP A 693 12.33 -30.81 -46.37
N HIS A 694 12.19 -29.63 -45.76
CA HIS A 694 13.31 -28.87 -45.23
C HIS A 694 13.63 -29.29 -43.79
N LEU A 695 14.92 -29.22 -43.43
CA LEU A 695 15.36 -29.43 -42.06
C LEU A 695 14.88 -28.28 -41.17
N SER A 696 14.22 -28.62 -40.06
CA SER A 696 13.96 -27.67 -38.98
C SER A 696 15.30 -27.18 -38.37
N PRO A 697 15.33 -26.03 -37.66
CA PRO A 697 16.56 -25.53 -37.04
C PRO A 697 17.24 -26.56 -36.12
N ARG A 698 16.44 -27.36 -35.39
CA ARG A 698 16.95 -28.42 -34.50
C ARG A 698 17.51 -29.61 -35.29
N GLU A 699 16.81 -30.04 -36.35
CA GLU A 699 17.29 -31.10 -37.25
C GLU A 699 18.56 -30.67 -37.99
N ARG A 700 18.68 -29.38 -38.37
CA ARG A 700 19.86 -28.82 -39.05
C ARG A 700 21.08 -28.77 -38.13
N ALA A 701 20.90 -28.34 -36.87
CA ALA A 701 21.98 -28.35 -35.88
C ALA A 701 22.48 -29.78 -35.60
N VAL A 702 21.55 -30.74 -35.46
CA VAL A 702 21.89 -32.17 -35.29
C VAL A 702 22.57 -32.72 -36.55
N ALA A 703 22.08 -32.39 -37.75
CA ALA A 703 22.66 -32.83 -39.02
C ALA A 703 24.08 -32.26 -39.24
N HIS A 704 24.32 -31.00 -38.86
CA HIS A 704 25.64 -30.38 -38.94
C HIS A 704 26.66 -31.08 -38.04
N LEU A 705 26.33 -31.27 -36.75
CA LEU A 705 27.22 -32.00 -35.84
C LEU A 705 27.38 -33.47 -36.26
N ALA A 706 26.35 -34.07 -36.86
CA ALA A 706 26.45 -35.41 -37.41
C ALA A 706 27.41 -35.50 -38.61
N SER A 707 27.43 -34.47 -39.46
CA SER A 707 28.36 -34.38 -40.59
C SER A 707 29.82 -34.21 -40.17
N LEU A 708 30.06 -33.69 -38.96
CA LEU A 708 31.39 -33.57 -38.35
C LEU A 708 31.88 -34.87 -37.70
N GLY A 709 31.12 -35.97 -37.80
CA GLY A 709 31.54 -37.29 -37.31
C GLY A 709 31.26 -37.58 -35.83
N LEU A 710 30.64 -36.64 -35.09
CA LEU A 710 30.26 -36.87 -33.68
C LEU A 710 29.25 -38.02 -33.58
N SER A 711 29.21 -38.75 -32.47
CA SER A 711 28.19 -39.76 -32.15
C SER A 711 26.91 -39.12 -31.60
N ASN A 712 25.78 -39.86 -31.60
CA ASN A 712 24.51 -39.35 -31.04
C ASN A 712 24.63 -39.00 -29.54
N ARG A 713 25.50 -39.68 -28.77
CA ARG A 713 25.76 -39.35 -27.36
C ARG A 713 26.53 -38.05 -27.18
N GLU A 714 27.42 -37.73 -28.11
CA GLU A 714 28.20 -36.47 -28.09
C GLU A 714 27.33 -35.31 -28.53
N ILE A 715 26.54 -35.46 -29.60
CA ILE A 715 25.56 -34.44 -30.02
C ILE A 715 24.52 -34.16 -28.93
N ALA A 716 24.06 -35.21 -28.24
CA ALA A 716 23.14 -35.08 -27.12
C ALA A 716 23.73 -34.22 -26.00
N ARG A 717 25.02 -34.38 -25.68
CA ARG A 717 25.73 -33.54 -24.72
C ARG A 717 25.89 -32.11 -25.23
N GLU A 718 26.34 -31.94 -26.46
CA GLU A 718 26.62 -30.63 -27.08
C GLU A 718 25.35 -29.76 -27.17
N LEU A 719 24.21 -30.36 -27.53
CA LEU A 719 22.94 -29.65 -27.71
C LEU A 719 22.03 -29.68 -26.49
N VAL A 720 22.48 -30.27 -25.38
CA VAL A 720 21.71 -30.51 -24.15
C VAL A 720 20.35 -31.16 -24.47
N LEU A 721 20.39 -32.33 -25.12
CA LEU A 721 19.25 -33.15 -25.52
C LEU A 721 19.40 -34.60 -25.04
N SER A 722 18.31 -35.36 -25.03
CA SER A 722 18.39 -36.80 -24.78
C SER A 722 18.96 -37.55 -25.99
N HIS A 723 19.66 -38.67 -25.75
CA HIS A 723 20.18 -39.55 -26.81
C HIS A 723 19.09 -39.95 -27.82
N ARG A 724 17.91 -40.31 -27.32
CA ARG A 724 16.75 -40.73 -28.14
C ARG A 724 16.18 -39.59 -28.99
N THR A 725 16.24 -38.36 -28.49
CA THR A 725 15.81 -37.16 -29.23
C THR A 725 16.76 -36.89 -30.40
N VAL A 726 18.07 -37.07 -30.18
CA VAL A 726 19.08 -36.93 -31.25
C VAL A 726 18.91 -38.02 -32.31
N GLU A 727 18.72 -39.29 -31.92
CA GLU A 727 18.43 -40.38 -32.86
C GLU A 727 17.23 -40.06 -33.77
N HIS A 728 16.15 -39.57 -33.17
CA HIS A 728 14.94 -39.19 -33.91
C HIS A 728 15.19 -38.02 -34.87
N HIS A 729 15.97 -37.02 -34.46
CA HIS A 729 16.33 -35.89 -35.33
C HIS A 729 17.27 -36.31 -36.46
N VAL A 730 18.22 -37.23 -36.23
CA VAL A 730 19.10 -37.78 -37.28
C VAL A 730 18.29 -38.57 -38.30
N ALA A 731 17.41 -39.47 -37.85
CA ALA A 731 16.55 -40.26 -38.75
C ALA A 731 15.64 -39.36 -39.61
N ARG A 732 15.08 -38.30 -39.01
CA ARG A 732 14.30 -37.30 -39.75
C ARG A 732 15.16 -36.49 -40.72
N ALA A 733 16.39 -36.13 -40.35
CA ALA A 733 17.29 -35.40 -41.22
C ALA A 733 17.71 -36.23 -42.43
N LEU A 734 18.08 -37.50 -42.25
CA LEU A 734 18.41 -38.43 -43.33
C LEU A 734 17.25 -38.57 -44.32
N ARG A 735 16.04 -38.80 -43.81
CA ARG A 735 14.83 -38.94 -44.64
C ARG A 735 14.52 -37.66 -45.43
N LYS A 736 14.66 -36.49 -44.82
CA LYS A 736 14.40 -35.19 -45.46
C LYS A 736 15.46 -34.80 -46.49
N LEU A 737 16.72 -35.17 -46.25
CA LEU A 737 17.82 -34.98 -47.19
C LEU A 737 17.88 -36.05 -48.28
N GLY A 738 17.07 -37.12 -48.18
CA GLY A 738 17.03 -38.21 -49.16
C GLY A 738 18.28 -39.11 -49.14
N VAL A 739 19.05 -39.11 -48.05
CA VAL A 739 20.31 -39.86 -47.93
C VAL A 739 20.14 -41.09 -47.05
N SER A 740 20.95 -42.12 -47.32
CA SER A 740 20.82 -43.42 -46.66
C SER A 740 21.80 -43.61 -45.49
N SER A 741 22.86 -42.79 -45.45
CA SER A 741 23.90 -42.87 -44.42
C SER A 741 24.23 -41.51 -43.79
N ARG A 742 24.63 -41.53 -42.51
CA ARG A 742 25.03 -40.33 -41.75
C ARG A 742 26.21 -39.59 -42.41
N THR A 743 27.10 -40.33 -43.04
CA THR A 743 28.28 -39.82 -43.75
C THR A 743 27.91 -39.02 -45.00
N GLU A 744 26.75 -39.27 -45.61
CA GLU A 744 26.24 -38.51 -46.76
C GLU A 744 25.59 -37.17 -46.39
N ILE A 745 25.34 -36.92 -45.10
CA ILE A 745 24.72 -35.66 -44.64
C ILE A 745 25.62 -34.45 -44.98
N GLY A 746 26.94 -34.60 -44.83
CA GLY A 746 27.90 -33.50 -45.03
C GLY A 746 27.94 -32.96 -46.46
N SER A 747 27.77 -33.82 -47.46
CA SER A 747 27.76 -33.41 -48.87
C SER A 747 26.48 -32.67 -49.28
N HIS A 748 25.40 -32.77 -48.49
CA HIS A 748 24.10 -32.15 -48.77
C HIS A 748 23.81 -30.89 -47.95
N LEU A 749 24.60 -30.60 -46.91
CA LEU A 749 24.47 -29.35 -46.13
C LEU A 749 25.25 -28.17 -46.74
N GLY A 750 26.15 -28.44 -47.71
CA GLY A 750 26.99 -27.44 -48.39
C GLY A 750 26.56 -27.06 -49.80
N ARG A 751 25.37 -27.50 -50.24
CA ARG A 751 24.66 -27.04 -51.45
C ARG A 751 23.38 -26.35 -51.01
#